data_AF-A0A1X7LPV4-F1
#
_entry.id   AF-A0A1X7LPV4-F1
#
_cell.length_a   1.000
_cell.length_b   1.000
_cell.length_c   1.000
_cell.angle_alpha   90.00
_cell.angle_beta   90.00
_cell.angle_gamma   90.00
#
_symmetry.space_group_name_H-M   'P 1'
#
loop_
_entity.id
_entity.type
_entity.pdbx_description
1 polymer ?
#
loop_
_entity_poly.entity_id
_entity_poly.type
_entity_poly.pdbx_seq_one_letter_code
_entity_poly.pdbx_strand_id
1 'polypeptide(L)'
;MNIRERLRPENTKLMFMIALIGLLSLCGIVDQQPLEASERSTIFTDIEPDSEYEEAIASLIQQKHMMGYSDGTYRTSEKLNREQAAVILARALQLNLEKIDDPGFQDVNESSEYYKSIAAVVSAGIFQGYADGTFKPGQSITRAEMAKILVVAYQLPVEELVINPFEDVSKASWYAPYLTSLIHNKITTGTSLTTYSPNHAVNHGEMALFIYRFQQLPQQLTEQIIESEVTTITSDSVQLGNAIFALTDEQQTWITPGNLPILKNSRITAHIIGDKISRIESVTLYADRLLYDEKEKPNVVLTGNGAVIDAAVIIKGDNLSITDATITKDLIIESDVQNSFYLDNVLVKGSTILSNPREIVTAETYNAVVSLDITNSHNPKLHFHNSILQSVKVALESFTITLTGETKVNEIDLLADARIEADTSITIPIVRVGAGSLNTMLNARVDSLFIENMNSRITLGNDAKIEDLRIENKHNVRLIFPDYELIKHKIIRINGVPNIDLQSPTGGSPDSGQNSNLIAAKNAVAWLFLDSTKTALKAGVDQAAIDAAKAKVELVADGADKSALVADLQLAQQLLTAQLEAIAALQAAAEAVNGLFTDSTKTALKAGVDQAAIDAAKAKVELVADGADKSALKKAIEIAQDLLSQIVAAPTLTGTAPNVETVRFTFSDDAAWRDNITGVYLNGNSVPIHPSRVNRSTAGRIEINLSGASLTPGNHQFLIKADGYADTVVAIEVAAPLTAPTLTGSAPNVDTVRFTFSDDAVWRDNITGVYLNGNSLPIHPSRVNRSTAGVIEINLSGASLTPGNHQFLIKADGYADTVGTIEVAAPLTAPTLMGSAPNVDTVRFTFSDDAVWRDNITGVYLNGNSLPIHPSRVNRSTAGVIEINLSGASLTPGNHQFLIKADGYADAVVTIEVAAPLTAPTLTGSAPNVDTVQFTFTDDAVWRDNITGVYLNGNSVPIHPSRVNRSTAGRIEINLSGASLTPGNHQFLIKADGYKDAIAVIVY
;
A
#
# COMPACT_ATOMS: atom_id res chain seq x y z
N MET A 1 1.73 -47.26 -20.57
CA MET A 1 1.90 -47.44 -19.12
C MET A 1 2.08 -46.06 -18.50
N ASN A 2 1.15 -45.47 -17.77
CA ASN A 2 -0.30 -45.67 -17.65
C ASN A 2 -0.87 -44.41 -16.96
N ILE A 3 -1.90 -43.81 -17.58
CA ILE A 3 -3.16 -43.27 -16.97
C ILE A 3 -3.00 -42.04 -16.06
N ARG A 4 -3.30 -40.80 -16.52
CA ARG A 4 -4.62 -40.11 -16.74
C ARG A 4 -5.33 -39.74 -15.42
N GLU A 5 -5.54 -38.46 -15.13
CA GLU A 5 -6.76 -37.63 -15.35
C GLU A 5 -7.12 -37.08 -13.95
N ARG A 6 -7.51 -35.84 -13.63
CA ARG A 6 -8.23 -34.73 -14.26
C ARG A 6 -7.87 -33.45 -13.47
N LEU A 7 -7.89 -32.28 -14.12
CA LEU A 7 -8.72 -31.11 -13.75
C LEU A 7 -8.32 -29.87 -14.57
N ARG A 8 -9.25 -29.49 -15.45
CA ARG A 8 -9.52 -28.15 -16.01
C ARG A 8 -11.06 -28.10 -16.14
N PRO A 9 -11.70 -26.92 -16.32
CA PRO A 9 -11.35 -25.55 -15.93
C PRO A 9 -12.55 -24.80 -15.31
N GLU A 10 -12.34 -23.62 -14.70
CA GLU A 10 -13.28 -22.48 -14.79
C GLU A 10 -12.63 -21.21 -14.19
N ASN A 11 -12.21 -20.30 -15.06
CA ASN A 11 -12.16 -18.85 -14.83
C ASN A 11 -11.87 -18.18 -16.17
N THR A 12 -12.85 -18.28 -17.06
CA THR A 12 -12.95 -17.48 -18.29
C THR A 12 -13.68 -16.20 -17.92
N LYS A 13 -12.97 -15.13 -17.54
CA LYS A 13 -13.50 -13.75 -17.53
C LYS A 13 -12.42 -12.67 -17.30
N LEU A 14 -11.27 -12.78 -17.98
CA LEU A 14 -10.37 -11.64 -18.17
C LEU A 14 -9.43 -11.87 -19.36
N MET A 15 -10.00 -11.98 -20.56
CA MET A 15 -9.27 -11.91 -21.82
C MET A 15 -10.27 -11.47 -22.87
N PHE A 16 -10.25 -10.19 -23.26
CA PHE A 16 -10.67 -9.64 -24.56
C PHE A 16 -10.86 -8.13 -24.41
N MET A 17 -9.77 -7.36 -24.50
CA MET A 17 -9.78 -6.07 -25.19
C MET A 17 -8.33 -5.64 -25.48
N ILE A 18 -8.13 -5.17 -26.72
CA ILE A 18 -6.93 -4.52 -27.28
C ILE A 18 -5.82 -5.47 -27.79
N ALA A 19 -6.04 -6.04 -28.98
CA ALA A 19 -5.00 -6.19 -30.02
C ALA A 19 -5.65 -6.59 -31.36
N LEU A 20 -6.10 -5.62 -32.17
CA LEU A 20 -5.93 -5.63 -33.63
C LEU A 20 -6.50 -4.35 -34.28
N ILE A 21 -5.62 -3.41 -34.63
CA ILE A 21 -5.79 -2.57 -35.83
C ILE A 21 -4.50 -2.76 -36.62
N GLY A 22 -4.60 -3.32 -37.82
CA GLY A 22 -3.42 -3.60 -38.65
C GLY A 22 -3.65 -4.52 -39.86
N LEU A 23 -4.70 -4.24 -40.64
CA LEU A 23 -4.76 -4.35 -42.11
C LEU A 23 -4.26 -5.64 -42.81
N LEU A 24 -5.18 -6.41 -43.43
CA LEU A 24 -5.46 -6.36 -44.88
C LEU A 24 -6.38 -7.51 -45.34
N SER A 25 -7.43 -7.09 -46.05
CA SER A 25 -7.93 -7.68 -47.29
C SER A 25 -8.91 -8.87 -47.27
N LEU A 26 -10.07 -8.53 -47.87
CA LEU A 26 -10.86 -9.27 -48.85
C LEU A 26 -12.11 -10.04 -48.38
N CYS A 27 -13.23 -9.47 -48.84
CA CYS A 27 -14.44 -10.13 -49.34
C CYS A 27 -15.55 -10.46 -48.33
N GLY A 28 -16.73 -9.89 -48.57
CA GLY A 28 -18.01 -10.41 -48.06
C GLY A 28 -18.91 -9.36 -47.40
N ILE A 29 -19.63 -8.59 -48.22
CA ILE A 29 -20.79 -7.81 -47.82
C ILE A 29 -21.84 -8.75 -47.22
N VAL A 30 -22.23 -8.55 -45.96
CA VAL A 30 -23.55 -8.96 -45.46
C VAL A 30 -24.10 -7.80 -44.62
N ASP A 31 -25.22 -7.29 -45.11
CA ASP A 31 -26.15 -6.39 -44.44
C ASP A 31 -26.37 -6.79 -42.98
N GLN A 32 -26.12 -5.87 -42.05
CA GLN A 32 -26.75 -5.93 -40.72
C GLN A 32 -27.62 -4.70 -40.57
N GLN A 33 -28.93 -4.96 -40.54
CA GLN A 33 -29.97 -4.02 -40.15
C GLN A 33 -29.61 -3.37 -38.80
N PRO A 34 -29.98 -2.09 -38.58
CA PRO A 34 -29.74 -1.45 -37.30
C PRO A 34 -30.56 -2.15 -36.20
N LEU A 35 -29.88 -2.55 -35.13
CA LEU A 35 -30.52 -2.95 -33.88
C LEU A 35 -31.27 -1.72 -33.33
N GLU A 36 -32.59 -1.84 -33.28
CA GLU A 36 -33.51 -0.91 -32.65
C GLU A 36 -33.08 -0.63 -31.19
N ALA A 37 -33.10 0.66 -30.83
CA ALA A 37 -32.77 1.17 -29.51
C ALA A 37 -33.75 0.64 -28.45
N SER A 38 -33.19 0.05 -27.39
CA SER A 38 -33.94 -0.29 -26.18
C SER A 38 -34.31 1.01 -25.44
N GLU A 39 -35.59 1.19 -25.12
CA GLU A 39 -36.15 2.39 -24.51
C GLU A 39 -35.43 2.80 -23.20
N ARG A 40 -34.74 3.95 -23.23
CA ARG A 40 -34.12 4.61 -22.07
C ARG A 40 -35.22 5.27 -21.23
N SER A 41 -35.49 4.75 -20.04
CA SER A 41 -36.40 5.39 -19.08
C SER A 41 -35.66 6.52 -18.34
N THR A 42 -36.05 7.77 -18.56
CA THR A 42 -35.52 8.93 -17.81
C THR A 42 -36.10 8.92 -16.39
N ILE A 43 -35.22 8.90 -15.37
CA ILE A 43 -35.61 8.81 -13.94
C ILE A 43 -36.19 10.14 -13.43
N PHE A 44 -35.84 11.27 -14.06
CA PHE A 44 -36.30 12.61 -13.68
C PHE A 44 -36.99 13.32 -14.83
N THR A 45 -38.02 14.09 -14.50
CA THR A 45 -38.87 14.79 -15.47
C THR A 45 -38.22 16.02 -16.09
N ASP A 46 -37.16 16.55 -15.48
CA ASP A 46 -36.46 17.78 -15.86
C ASP A 46 -35.06 17.53 -16.49
N ILE A 47 -34.75 16.27 -16.81
CA ILE A 47 -33.53 15.90 -17.53
C ILE A 47 -33.91 15.45 -18.94
N GLU A 48 -33.50 16.23 -19.93
CA GLU A 48 -33.68 15.86 -21.34
C GLU A 48 -32.84 14.61 -21.67
N PRO A 49 -33.37 13.68 -22.50
CA PRO A 49 -32.58 12.57 -23.03
C PRO A 49 -31.33 13.11 -23.74
N ASP A 50 -30.17 12.49 -23.47
CA ASP A 50 -28.84 12.88 -23.99
C ASP A 50 -28.26 14.17 -23.39
N SER A 51 -28.78 14.65 -22.27
CA SER A 51 -28.13 15.69 -21.46
C SER A 51 -26.73 15.25 -21.01
N GLU A 52 -25.75 16.17 -21.01
CA GLU A 52 -24.39 15.89 -20.52
C GLU A 52 -24.34 15.47 -19.03
N TYR A 53 -25.40 15.74 -18.28
CA TYR A 53 -25.52 15.38 -16.87
C TYR A 53 -26.19 14.01 -16.64
N GLU A 54 -26.86 13.43 -17.65
CA GLU A 54 -27.72 12.25 -17.49
C GLU A 54 -26.97 11.06 -16.86
N GLU A 55 -25.81 10.70 -17.43
CA GLU A 55 -25.02 9.56 -16.97
C GLU A 55 -24.44 9.78 -15.56
N ALA A 56 -23.91 10.98 -15.32
CA ALA A 56 -23.34 11.37 -14.04
C ALA A 56 -24.40 11.30 -12.92
N ILE A 57 -25.60 11.84 -13.19
CA ILE A 57 -26.71 11.86 -12.24
C ILE A 57 -27.22 10.44 -11.96
N ALA A 58 -27.42 9.64 -13.01
CA ALA A 58 -27.88 8.25 -12.86
C ALA A 58 -26.91 7.42 -12.00
N SER A 59 -25.59 7.57 -12.22
CA SER A 59 -24.55 6.88 -11.46
C SER A 59 -24.56 7.25 -9.98
N LEU A 60 -24.57 8.55 -9.66
CA LEU A 60 -24.49 9.02 -8.27
C LEU A 60 -25.75 8.73 -7.46
N ILE A 61 -26.90 8.58 -8.11
CA ILE A 61 -28.16 8.16 -7.46
C ILE A 61 -28.16 6.67 -7.17
N GLN A 62 -27.68 5.83 -8.10
CA GLN A 62 -27.52 4.39 -7.87
C GLN A 62 -26.63 4.12 -6.63
N GLN A 63 -25.58 4.92 -6.46
CA GLN A 63 -24.66 4.85 -5.34
C GLN A 63 -25.18 5.53 -4.05
N LYS A 64 -26.36 6.19 -4.12
CA LYS A 64 -26.98 6.97 -3.03
C LYS A 64 -26.11 8.13 -2.53
N HIS A 65 -25.22 8.66 -3.36
CA HIS A 65 -24.40 9.83 -3.05
C HIS A 65 -25.16 11.13 -3.29
N MET A 66 -26.09 11.15 -4.24
CA MET A 66 -27.02 12.24 -4.50
C MET A 66 -28.47 11.72 -4.53
N MET A 67 -29.44 12.61 -4.33
CA MET A 67 -30.88 12.30 -4.37
C MET A 67 -31.60 13.40 -5.14
N GLY A 68 -32.61 13.03 -5.93
CA GLY A 68 -33.54 13.99 -6.53
C GLY A 68 -34.60 14.45 -5.53
N TYR A 69 -35.43 15.39 -5.96
CA TYR A 69 -36.50 15.95 -5.16
C TYR A 69 -37.76 15.08 -5.18
N SER A 70 -38.58 15.20 -4.15
CA SER A 70 -39.83 14.43 -4.01
C SER A 70 -40.86 14.71 -5.12
N ASP A 71 -40.69 15.80 -5.86
CA ASP A 71 -41.52 16.19 -7.00
C ASP A 71 -41.11 15.52 -8.33
N GLY A 72 -40.08 14.66 -8.32
CA GLY A 72 -39.60 13.96 -9.51
C GLY A 72 -38.65 14.78 -10.38
N THR A 73 -38.07 15.86 -9.84
CA THR A 73 -37.05 16.69 -10.49
C THR A 73 -35.66 16.52 -9.87
N TYR A 74 -34.60 16.87 -10.59
CA TYR A 74 -33.21 16.89 -10.09
C TYR A 74 -32.66 18.32 -9.91
N ARG A 75 -33.16 19.28 -10.70
CA ARG A 75 -32.84 20.72 -10.70
C ARG A 75 -31.38 21.01 -11.02
N THR A 76 -30.90 20.49 -12.15
CA THR A 76 -29.50 20.62 -12.63
C THR A 76 -28.97 22.05 -12.64
N SER A 77 -29.82 23.04 -12.96
CA SER A 77 -29.45 24.45 -13.07
C SER A 77 -29.53 25.23 -11.75
N GLU A 78 -30.00 24.62 -10.66
CA GLU A 78 -30.08 25.28 -9.35
C GLU A 78 -28.67 25.47 -8.75
N LYS A 79 -28.41 26.65 -8.18
CA LYS A 79 -27.11 26.98 -7.59
C LYS A 79 -26.90 26.18 -6.31
N LEU A 80 -25.74 25.56 -6.20
CA LEU A 80 -25.36 24.76 -5.05
C LEU A 80 -24.85 25.66 -3.91
N ASN A 81 -25.47 25.55 -2.74
CA ASN A 81 -25.00 26.22 -1.52
C ASN A 81 -23.97 25.37 -0.75
N ARG A 82 -23.30 25.98 0.24
CA ARG A 82 -22.21 25.33 0.99
C ARG A 82 -22.66 24.14 1.82
N GLU A 83 -23.84 24.22 2.45
CA GLU A 83 -24.40 23.10 3.22
C GLU A 83 -24.75 21.90 2.33
N GLN A 84 -25.32 22.13 1.13
CA GLN A 84 -25.63 21.07 0.17
C GLN A 84 -24.36 20.40 -0.35
N ALA A 85 -23.33 21.19 -0.69
CA ALA A 85 -22.03 20.65 -1.10
C ALA A 85 -21.37 19.81 0.00
N ALA A 86 -21.48 20.23 1.27
CA ALA A 86 -20.98 19.45 2.40
C ALA A 86 -21.69 18.10 2.52
N VAL A 87 -23.01 18.05 2.35
CA VAL A 87 -23.77 16.78 2.34
C VAL A 87 -23.33 15.87 1.21
N ILE A 88 -23.23 16.40 -0.01
CA ILE A 88 -22.85 15.63 -1.20
C ILE A 88 -21.44 15.04 -1.01
N LEU A 89 -20.47 15.85 -0.59
CA LEU A 89 -19.09 15.40 -0.39
C LEU A 89 -18.95 14.42 0.78
N ALA A 90 -19.64 14.65 1.90
CA ALA A 90 -19.63 13.70 3.02
C ALA A 90 -20.14 12.32 2.60
N ARG A 91 -21.16 12.26 1.73
CA ARG A 91 -21.69 11.00 1.18
C ARG A 91 -20.78 10.38 0.13
N ALA A 92 -20.29 11.17 -0.82
CA ALA A 92 -19.42 10.71 -1.89
C ALA A 92 -18.09 10.15 -1.36
N LEU A 93 -17.57 10.73 -0.28
CA LEU A 93 -16.35 10.29 0.40
C LEU A 93 -16.61 9.30 1.55
N GLN A 94 -17.88 8.96 1.82
CA GLN A 94 -18.31 8.04 2.88
C GLN A 94 -17.74 8.40 4.27
N LEU A 95 -17.75 9.69 4.61
CA LEU A 95 -17.21 10.17 5.89
C LEU A 95 -18.05 9.68 7.08
N ASN A 96 -17.40 9.49 8.23
CA ASN A 96 -18.07 9.07 9.46
C ASN A 96 -18.94 10.19 10.04
N LEU A 97 -20.24 9.92 10.22
CA LEU A 97 -21.22 10.88 10.78
C LEU A 97 -21.65 10.54 12.23
N GLU A 98 -21.12 9.47 12.82
CA GLU A 98 -21.50 9.01 14.17
C GLU A 98 -20.61 9.59 15.28
N LYS A 99 -19.34 9.86 14.98
CA LYS A 99 -18.36 10.43 15.91
C LYS A 99 -17.80 11.72 15.33
N ILE A 100 -18.53 12.81 15.51
CA ILE A 100 -18.17 14.13 15.00
C ILE A 100 -17.91 15.09 16.17
N ASP A 101 -16.87 15.89 16.04
CA ASP A 101 -16.60 17.02 16.94
C ASP A 101 -17.45 18.23 16.51
N ASP A 102 -17.73 19.14 17.45
CA ASP A 102 -18.42 20.40 17.15
C ASP A 102 -17.58 21.23 16.17
N PRO A 103 -18.12 21.61 15.00
CA PRO A 103 -17.39 22.43 14.02
C PRO A 103 -17.15 23.87 14.47
N GLY A 104 -17.80 24.34 15.55
CA GLY A 104 -17.50 25.62 16.21
C GLY A 104 -17.99 26.87 15.48
N PHE A 105 -18.89 26.74 14.49
CA PHE A 105 -19.42 27.87 13.72
C PHE A 105 -20.73 28.40 14.31
N GLN A 106 -20.80 29.72 14.53
CA GLN A 106 -21.95 30.35 15.20
C GLN A 106 -23.26 30.32 14.38
N ASP A 107 -23.15 30.17 13.07
CA ASP A 107 -24.26 30.13 12.12
C ASP A 107 -24.67 28.71 11.72
N VAL A 108 -24.15 27.69 12.41
CA VAL A 108 -24.49 26.28 12.18
C VAL A 108 -25.08 25.69 13.46
N ASN A 109 -26.39 25.45 13.46
CA ASN A 109 -27.11 24.92 14.62
C ASN A 109 -27.00 23.38 14.70
N GLU A 110 -26.73 22.83 15.89
CA GLU A 110 -26.71 21.38 16.16
C GLU A 110 -27.96 20.63 15.72
N SER A 111 -29.13 21.29 15.76
CA SER A 111 -30.39 20.69 15.32
C SER A 111 -30.60 20.71 13.80
N SER A 112 -29.68 21.32 13.03
CA SER A 112 -29.75 21.34 11.56
C SER A 112 -29.52 19.94 10.99
N GLU A 113 -30.27 19.57 9.95
CA GLU A 113 -30.05 18.31 9.24
C GLU A 113 -28.67 18.25 8.55
N TYR A 114 -28.05 19.40 8.29
CA TYR A 114 -26.73 19.52 7.67
C TYR A 114 -25.58 19.50 8.69
N TYR A 115 -25.87 19.62 9.99
CA TYR A 115 -24.86 19.78 11.04
C TYR A 115 -23.79 18.69 10.97
N LYS A 116 -24.23 17.42 10.88
CA LYS A 116 -23.31 16.27 10.88
C LYS A 116 -22.40 16.25 9.67
N SER A 117 -22.94 16.57 8.49
CA SER A 117 -22.16 16.61 7.25
C SER A 117 -21.17 17.77 7.26
N ILE A 118 -21.57 18.94 7.75
CA ILE A 118 -20.70 20.11 7.91
C ILE A 118 -19.54 19.77 8.86
N ALA A 119 -19.84 19.19 10.03
CA ALA A 119 -18.83 18.77 11.00
C ALA A 119 -17.83 17.77 10.40
N ALA A 120 -18.32 16.78 9.65
CA ALA A 120 -17.47 15.76 9.03
C ALA A 120 -16.52 16.35 7.96
N VAL A 121 -17.00 17.21 7.07
CA VAL A 121 -16.13 17.78 6.01
C VAL A 121 -15.14 18.80 6.57
N VAL A 122 -15.46 19.45 7.69
CA VAL A 122 -14.56 20.39 8.39
C VAL A 122 -13.49 19.62 9.16
N SER A 123 -13.88 18.56 9.88
CA SER A 123 -12.94 17.64 10.54
C SER A 123 -11.97 16.99 9.56
N ALA A 124 -12.45 16.65 8.35
CA ALA A 124 -11.63 16.14 7.26
C ALA A 124 -10.75 17.22 6.57
N GLY A 125 -10.82 18.49 7.00
CA GLY A 125 -10.03 19.58 6.44
C GLY A 125 -10.45 20.05 5.04
N ILE A 126 -11.58 19.57 4.52
CA ILE A 126 -12.08 19.86 3.16
C ILE A 126 -12.68 21.26 3.10
N PHE A 127 -13.45 21.62 4.11
CA PHE A 127 -14.00 22.96 4.28
C PHE A 127 -13.31 23.70 5.41
N GLN A 128 -13.19 25.02 5.24
CA GLN A 128 -12.81 25.95 6.29
C GLN A 128 -13.90 27.02 6.40
N GLY A 129 -14.11 27.52 7.61
CA GLY A 129 -14.95 28.68 7.87
C GLY A 129 -14.28 29.97 7.43
N TYR A 130 -15.03 31.06 7.52
CA TYR A 130 -14.53 32.40 7.26
C TYR A 130 -13.87 32.97 8.52
N ALA A 131 -13.02 34.00 8.33
CA ALA A 131 -12.29 34.64 9.42
C ALA A 131 -13.22 35.30 10.48
N ASP A 132 -14.48 35.52 10.15
CA ASP A 132 -15.52 36.01 11.05
C ASP A 132 -16.13 34.91 11.95
N GLY A 133 -15.65 33.66 11.87
CA GLY A 133 -16.12 32.53 12.68
C GLY A 133 -17.39 31.87 12.16
N THR A 134 -17.78 32.13 10.90
CA THR A 134 -18.99 31.58 10.28
C THR A 134 -18.69 30.56 9.19
N PHE A 135 -19.64 29.65 8.93
CA PHE A 135 -19.57 28.68 7.82
C PHE A 135 -20.27 29.20 6.55
N LYS A 136 -21.28 30.06 6.70
CA LYS A 136 -22.17 30.62 5.66
C LYS A 136 -22.91 29.53 4.87
N PRO A 137 -23.72 28.68 5.53
CA PRO A 137 -24.31 27.48 4.92
C PRO A 137 -25.15 27.78 3.66
N GLY A 138 -25.93 28.86 3.68
CA GLY A 138 -26.78 29.28 2.55
C GLY A 138 -26.04 30.00 1.40
N GLN A 139 -24.73 30.23 1.52
CA GLN A 139 -23.96 30.92 0.46
C GLN A 139 -23.64 29.95 -0.68
N SER A 140 -23.78 30.39 -1.94
CA SER A 140 -23.38 29.61 -3.12
C SER A 140 -21.86 29.47 -3.22
N ILE A 141 -21.39 28.31 -3.69
CA ILE A 141 -19.96 28.04 -3.92
C ILE A 141 -19.55 28.50 -5.32
N THR A 142 -18.45 29.24 -5.42
CA THR A 142 -17.88 29.62 -6.72
C THR A 142 -17.04 28.50 -7.34
N ARG A 143 -16.85 28.51 -8.67
CA ARG A 143 -15.99 27.54 -9.37
C ARG A 143 -14.54 27.56 -8.84
N ALA A 144 -14.00 28.72 -8.50
CA ALA A 144 -12.67 28.85 -7.89
C ALA A 144 -12.58 28.17 -6.50
N GLU A 145 -13.57 28.38 -5.63
CA GLU A 145 -13.66 27.69 -4.34
C GLU A 145 -13.83 26.18 -4.52
N MET A 146 -14.69 25.77 -5.46
CA MET A 146 -14.92 24.36 -5.77
C MET A 146 -13.63 23.68 -6.27
N ALA A 147 -12.81 24.37 -7.06
CA ALA A 147 -11.53 23.82 -7.53
C ALA A 147 -10.63 23.41 -6.36
N LYS A 148 -10.48 24.30 -5.38
CA LYS A 148 -9.71 24.00 -4.16
C LYS A 148 -10.38 22.89 -3.34
N ILE A 149 -11.69 22.98 -3.12
CA ILE A 149 -12.45 21.98 -2.34
C ILE A 149 -12.26 20.59 -2.92
N LEU A 150 -12.41 20.41 -4.23
CA LEU A 150 -12.29 19.12 -4.90
C LEU A 150 -10.85 18.57 -4.85
N VAL A 151 -9.85 19.41 -5.09
CA VAL A 151 -8.44 18.98 -5.00
C VAL A 151 -8.10 18.51 -3.58
N VAL A 152 -8.56 19.21 -2.55
CA VAL A 152 -8.34 18.81 -1.15
C VAL A 152 -9.16 17.56 -0.81
N ALA A 153 -10.44 17.52 -1.15
CA ALA A 153 -11.35 16.40 -0.89
C ALA A 153 -10.84 15.07 -1.45
N TYR A 154 -10.30 15.10 -2.66
CA TYR A 154 -9.79 13.94 -3.37
C TYR A 154 -8.26 13.83 -3.35
N GLN A 155 -7.57 14.64 -2.52
CA GLN A 155 -6.12 14.59 -2.30
C GLN A 155 -5.28 14.61 -3.59
N LEU A 156 -5.70 15.41 -4.59
CA LEU A 156 -4.91 15.57 -5.81
C LEU A 156 -3.63 16.38 -5.53
N PRO A 157 -2.50 16.07 -6.19
CA PRO A 157 -1.31 16.90 -6.09
C PRO A 157 -1.61 18.31 -6.61
N VAL A 158 -1.10 19.32 -5.92
CA VAL A 158 -1.23 20.73 -6.33
C VAL A 158 -0.12 21.02 -7.35
N GLU A 159 -0.51 21.45 -8.56
CA GLU A 159 0.42 21.63 -9.67
C GLU A 159 0.60 23.10 -10.05
N GLU A 160 1.82 23.51 -10.42
CA GLU A 160 2.05 24.84 -10.97
C GLU A 160 1.41 24.98 -12.36
N LEU A 161 0.85 26.16 -12.64
CA LEU A 161 0.19 26.42 -13.92
C LEU A 161 1.22 26.59 -15.06
N VAL A 162 1.57 25.48 -15.70
CA VAL A 162 2.49 25.44 -16.86
C VAL A 162 1.76 25.92 -18.11
N ILE A 163 0.59 25.34 -18.42
CA ILE A 163 -0.24 25.66 -19.58
C ILE A 163 -1.59 26.19 -19.10
N ASN A 164 -1.91 27.44 -19.43
CA ASN A 164 -3.19 28.06 -19.11
C ASN A 164 -4.09 28.13 -20.35
N PRO A 165 -5.12 27.27 -20.47
CA PRO A 165 -6.06 27.33 -21.59
C PRO A 165 -7.11 28.45 -21.43
N PHE A 166 -7.21 29.10 -20.26
CA PHE A 166 -8.30 30.03 -19.93
C PHE A 166 -7.81 31.47 -19.82
N GLU A 167 -8.40 32.37 -20.62
CA GLU A 167 -8.02 33.78 -20.69
C GLU A 167 -8.36 34.57 -19.42
N ASP A 168 -9.40 34.14 -18.69
CA ASP A 168 -9.89 34.75 -17.46
C ASP A 168 -9.21 34.22 -16.18
N VAL A 169 -8.13 33.46 -16.34
CA VAL A 169 -7.33 32.92 -15.24
C VAL A 169 -5.93 33.53 -15.27
N SER A 170 -5.56 34.24 -14.22
CA SER A 170 -4.17 34.71 -14.04
C SER A 170 -3.34 33.61 -13.37
N LYS A 171 -2.06 33.47 -13.76
CA LYS A 171 -1.11 32.58 -13.05
C LYS A 171 -0.95 32.95 -11.56
N ALA A 172 -1.16 34.22 -11.21
CA ALA A 172 -1.09 34.70 -9.83
C ALA A 172 -2.39 34.49 -9.03
N SER A 173 -3.45 33.97 -9.64
CA SER A 173 -4.70 33.68 -8.94
C SER A 173 -4.49 32.57 -7.90
N TRP A 174 -5.00 32.76 -6.68
CA TRP A 174 -4.85 31.80 -5.58
C TRP A 174 -5.40 30.39 -5.91
N TYR A 175 -6.38 30.31 -6.81
CA TYR A 175 -6.98 29.05 -7.25
C TYR A 175 -6.26 28.41 -8.44
N ALA A 176 -5.33 29.12 -9.09
CA ALA A 176 -4.68 28.66 -10.31
C ALA A 176 -3.99 27.28 -10.17
N PRO A 177 -3.26 26.99 -9.07
CA PRO A 177 -2.63 25.68 -8.92
C PRO A 177 -3.64 24.53 -8.80
N TYR A 178 -4.74 24.74 -8.09
CA TYR A 178 -5.81 23.75 -7.95
C TYR A 178 -6.55 23.52 -9.27
N LEU A 179 -6.76 24.60 -10.03
CA LEU A 179 -7.35 24.52 -11.35
C LEU A 179 -6.46 23.71 -12.31
N THR A 180 -5.15 23.88 -12.27
CA THR A 180 -4.21 23.05 -13.06
C THR A 180 -4.43 21.57 -12.80
N SER A 181 -4.48 21.16 -11.53
CA SER A 181 -4.70 19.77 -11.14
C SER A 181 -6.01 19.21 -11.72
N LEU A 182 -7.08 20.01 -11.72
CA LEU A 182 -8.37 19.60 -12.29
C LEU A 182 -8.35 19.50 -13.83
N ILE A 183 -7.60 20.38 -14.52
CA ILE A 183 -7.44 20.33 -15.98
C ILE A 183 -6.65 19.08 -16.38
N HIS A 184 -5.52 18.83 -15.70
CA HIS A 184 -4.65 17.68 -15.98
C HIS A 184 -5.43 16.37 -15.83
N ASN A 185 -6.24 16.26 -14.77
CA ASN A 185 -7.08 15.10 -14.51
C ASN A 185 -8.41 15.11 -15.28
N LYS A 186 -8.61 16.04 -16.23
CA LYS A 186 -9.82 16.18 -17.06
C LYS A 186 -11.12 16.24 -16.25
N ILE A 187 -11.05 16.72 -15.02
CA ILE A 187 -12.21 16.93 -14.15
C ILE A 187 -13.02 18.13 -14.63
N THR A 188 -12.34 19.18 -15.08
CA THR A 188 -12.99 20.41 -15.58
C THR A 188 -12.52 20.77 -16.99
N THR A 189 -13.45 21.32 -17.78
CA THR A 189 -13.22 21.75 -19.17
C THR A 189 -13.40 23.26 -19.35
N GLY A 190 -13.63 24.00 -18.26
CA GLY A 190 -14.09 25.40 -18.33
C GLY A 190 -15.57 25.51 -18.72
N THR A 191 -16.10 26.74 -18.70
CA THR A 191 -17.43 27.06 -19.23
C THR A 191 -17.42 27.27 -20.75
N SER A 192 -16.22 27.46 -21.31
CA SER A 192 -15.93 27.43 -22.75
C SER A 192 -14.49 26.92 -22.94
N LEU A 193 -14.06 26.72 -24.19
CA LEU A 193 -12.68 26.32 -24.51
C LEU A 193 -11.62 27.30 -23.99
N THR A 194 -11.98 28.58 -23.79
CA THR A 194 -11.04 29.65 -23.40
C THR A 194 -11.45 30.40 -22.12
N THR A 195 -12.52 29.97 -21.44
CA THR A 195 -13.06 30.68 -20.26
C THR A 195 -13.41 29.70 -19.14
N TYR A 196 -12.87 29.93 -17.94
CA TYR A 196 -13.14 29.10 -16.77
C TYR A 196 -14.33 29.58 -15.93
N SER A 197 -14.59 30.89 -15.91
CA SER A 197 -15.59 31.58 -15.09
C SER A 197 -15.39 31.37 -13.57
N PRO A 198 -14.26 31.79 -12.98
CA PRO A 198 -13.89 31.46 -11.60
C PRO A 198 -14.90 31.94 -10.54
N ASN A 199 -15.58 33.07 -10.80
CA ASN A 199 -16.57 33.65 -9.88
C ASN A 199 -18.00 33.15 -10.13
N HIS A 200 -18.22 32.29 -11.12
CA HIS A 200 -19.54 31.71 -11.38
C HIS A 200 -19.90 30.71 -10.28
N ALA A 201 -21.17 30.71 -9.86
CA ALA A 201 -21.67 29.77 -8.87
C ALA A 201 -21.83 28.38 -9.49
N VAL A 202 -21.37 27.34 -8.80
CA VAL A 202 -21.52 25.95 -9.24
C VAL A 202 -22.98 25.52 -9.09
N ASN A 203 -23.54 24.86 -10.09
CA ASN A 203 -24.88 24.28 -10.03
C ASN A 203 -24.86 22.76 -9.73
N HIS A 204 -26.03 22.17 -9.47
CA HIS A 204 -26.18 20.75 -9.14
C HIS A 204 -25.65 19.82 -10.25
N GLY A 205 -25.87 20.15 -11.52
CA GLY A 205 -25.38 19.37 -12.66
C GLY A 205 -23.85 19.38 -12.77
N GLU A 206 -23.23 20.55 -12.64
CA GLU A 206 -21.77 20.71 -12.65
C GLU A 206 -21.12 19.92 -11.51
N MET A 207 -21.69 19.97 -10.30
CA MET A 207 -21.19 19.19 -9.16
C MET A 207 -21.24 17.68 -9.42
N ALA A 208 -22.37 17.19 -9.96
CA ALA A 208 -22.51 15.78 -10.33
C ALA A 208 -21.45 15.38 -11.36
N LEU A 209 -21.20 16.22 -12.36
CA LEU A 209 -20.21 15.98 -13.40
C LEU A 209 -18.78 15.93 -12.85
N PHE A 210 -18.43 16.82 -11.90
CA PHE A 210 -17.11 16.79 -11.25
C PHE A 210 -16.90 15.49 -10.48
N ILE A 211 -17.84 15.10 -9.61
CA ILE A 211 -17.73 13.88 -8.80
C ILE A 211 -17.69 12.64 -9.70
N TYR A 212 -18.57 12.58 -10.70
CA TYR A 212 -18.60 11.45 -11.63
C TYR A 212 -17.26 11.31 -12.37
N ARG A 213 -16.68 12.40 -12.89
CA ARG A 213 -15.35 12.38 -13.52
C ARG A 213 -14.25 11.94 -12.57
N PHE A 214 -14.33 12.32 -11.29
CA PHE A 214 -13.42 11.81 -10.26
C PHE A 214 -13.55 10.30 -10.07
N GLN A 215 -14.77 9.76 -10.08
CA GLN A 215 -15.01 8.31 -9.99
C GLN A 215 -14.54 7.55 -11.23
N GLN A 216 -14.47 8.22 -12.39
CA GLN A 216 -13.93 7.65 -13.63
C GLN A 216 -12.40 7.73 -13.71
N LEU A 217 -11.72 8.41 -12.77
CA LEU A 217 -10.26 8.36 -12.72
C LEU A 217 -9.83 6.92 -12.41
N PRO A 218 -8.84 6.37 -13.14
CA PRO A 218 -8.16 5.14 -12.71
C PRO A 218 -7.71 5.32 -11.25
N GLN A 219 -7.92 4.31 -10.39
CA GLN A 219 -7.67 4.39 -8.93
C GLN A 219 -6.50 5.33 -8.59
N GLN A 220 -6.78 6.36 -7.78
CA GLN A 220 -5.87 7.47 -7.49
C GLN A 220 -4.43 6.98 -7.24
N LEU A 221 -3.52 7.42 -8.12
CA LEU A 221 -2.12 7.09 -8.05
C LEU A 221 -1.47 7.95 -6.97
N THR A 222 -1.50 7.49 -5.72
CA THR A 222 -0.67 8.07 -4.65
C THR A 222 0.80 7.91 -5.02
N GLU A 223 1.61 8.97 -4.89
CA GLU A 223 3.07 8.86 -5.03
C GLU A 223 3.60 7.91 -3.93
N GLN A 224 4.20 6.80 -4.33
CA GLN A 224 4.79 5.81 -3.43
C GLN A 224 6.30 5.81 -3.59
N ILE A 225 7.02 5.76 -2.46
CA ILE A 225 8.46 5.52 -2.48
C ILE A 225 8.67 4.02 -2.38
N ILE A 226 9.34 3.45 -3.38
CA ILE A 226 9.76 2.06 -3.36
C ILE A 226 11.29 1.99 -3.37
N GLU A 227 11.82 1.03 -2.64
CA GLU A 227 13.22 0.63 -2.73
C GLU A 227 13.24 -0.85 -3.11
N SER A 228 13.72 -1.17 -4.30
CA SER A 228 13.72 -2.54 -4.80
C SER A 228 14.84 -2.80 -5.80
N GLU A 229 15.15 -4.08 -5.98
CA GLU A 229 16.21 -4.56 -6.87
C GLU A 229 15.75 -4.60 -8.33
N VAL A 230 16.62 -4.18 -9.25
CA VAL A 230 16.39 -4.31 -10.69
C VAL A 230 16.57 -5.76 -11.11
N THR A 231 15.56 -6.31 -11.78
CA THR A 231 15.59 -7.69 -12.27
C THR A 231 15.73 -7.76 -13.78
N THR A 232 15.04 -6.91 -14.53
CA THR A 232 15.06 -6.84 -16.00
C THR A 232 14.78 -5.42 -16.48
N ILE A 233 15.27 -5.05 -17.66
CA ILE A 233 15.06 -3.74 -18.30
C ILE A 233 14.59 -3.96 -19.75
N THR A 234 13.55 -3.23 -20.19
CA THR A 234 13.12 -3.13 -21.60
C THR A 234 13.54 -1.79 -22.18
N SER A 235 13.09 -1.46 -23.40
CA SER A 235 13.37 -0.15 -24.01
C SER A 235 12.75 1.03 -23.27
N ASP A 236 11.63 0.82 -22.57
CA ASP A 236 10.75 1.85 -22.01
C ASP A 236 10.32 1.58 -20.56
N SER A 237 10.76 0.45 -19.97
CA SER A 237 10.37 0.05 -18.62
C SER A 237 11.50 -0.65 -17.89
N VAL A 238 11.42 -0.64 -16.55
CA VAL A 238 12.30 -1.40 -15.65
C VAL A 238 11.46 -2.26 -14.73
N GLN A 239 11.90 -3.49 -14.52
CA GLN A 239 11.32 -4.38 -13.53
C GLN A 239 12.07 -4.23 -12.20
N LEU A 240 11.34 -3.79 -11.18
CA LEU A 240 11.82 -3.67 -9.80
C LEU A 240 11.13 -4.75 -8.95
N GLY A 241 11.90 -5.75 -8.52
CA GLY A 241 11.36 -6.96 -7.89
C GLY A 241 10.40 -7.69 -8.84
N ASN A 242 9.12 -7.79 -8.44
CA ASN A 242 8.06 -8.44 -9.21
C ASN A 242 7.19 -7.47 -10.03
N ALA A 243 7.43 -6.16 -9.94
CA ALA A 243 6.62 -5.13 -10.58
C ALA A 243 7.38 -4.47 -11.75
N ILE A 244 6.65 -4.11 -12.81
CA ILE A 244 7.18 -3.44 -14.00
C ILE A 244 6.73 -1.99 -13.98
N PHE A 245 7.67 -1.06 -14.16
CA PHE A 245 7.39 0.37 -14.16
C PHE A 245 7.90 1.03 -15.44
N ALA A 246 7.08 1.89 -16.03
CA ALA A 246 7.45 2.73 -17.17
C ALA A 246 8.48 3.80 -16.76
N LEU A 247 9.43 4.04 -17.66
CA LEU A 247 10.51 5.02 -17.50
C LEU A 247 10.19 6.32 -18.22
N THR A 248 10.68 7.45 -17.70
CA THR A 248 10.68 8.73 -18.43
C THR A 248 11.72 8.72 -19.56
N ASP A 249 11.56 9.59 -20.56
CA ASP A 249 12.51 9.72 -21.67
C ASP A 249 13.95 9.96 -21.18
N GLU A 250 14.12 10.73 -20.11
CA GLU A 250 15.42 10.96 -19.48
C GLU A 250 15.98 9.69 -18.84
N GLN A 251 15.16 8.93 -18.09
CA GLN A 251 15.59 7.69 -17.45
C GLN A 251 15.96 6.60 -18.48
N GLN A 252 15.26 6.55 -19.62
CA GLN A 252 15.55 5.61 -20.71
C GLN A 252 16.93 5.83 -21.34
N THR A 253 17.57 6.99 -21.14
CA THR A 253 18.91 7.24 -21.69
C THR A 253 20.01 6.43 -21.01
N TRP A 254 19.84 6.05 -19.74
CA TRP A 254 20.85 5.30 -18.97
C TRP A 254 20.32 4.02 -18.34
N ILE A 255 19.01 3.88 -18.10
CA ILE A 255 18.36 2.60 -17.74
C ILE A 255 18.01 1.87 -19.04
N THR A 256 19.03 1.33 -19.70
CA THR A 256 18.88 0.62 -20.98
C THR A 256 19.10 -0.88 -20.82
N PRO A 257 18.59 -1.72 -21.74
CA PRO A 257 18.92 -3.14 -21.76
C PRO A 257 20.45 -3.41 -21.85
N GLY A 258 21.21 -2.50 -22.46
CA GLY A 258 22.67 -2.58 -22.53
C GLY A 258 23.36 -2.38 -21.17
N ASN A 259 22.78 -1.58 -20.29
CA ASN A 259 23.27 -1.37 -18.92
C ASN A 259 22.68 -2.39 -17.92
N LEU A 260 21.87 -3.36 -18.36
CA LEU A 260 21.36 -4.41 -17.48
C LEU A 260 22.46 -5.18 -16.73
N PRO A 261 23.64 -5.51 -17.29
CA PRO A 261 24.68 -6.22 -16.54
C PRO A 261 25.14 -5.51 -15.26
N ILE A 262 25.25 -4.17 -15.27
CA ILE A 262 25.63 -3.40 -14.07
C ILE A 262 24.42 -3.08 -13.18
N LEU A 263 23.24 -2.89 -13.78
CA LEU A 263 22.03 -2.55 -13.04
C LEU A 263 21.35 -3.77 -12.43
N LYS A 264 21.57 -4.99 -12.92
CA LYS A 264 20.93 -6.19 -12.38
C LYS A 264 21.31 -6.40 -10.92
N ASN A 265 20.30 -6.63 -10.07
CA ASN A 265 20.40 -6.69 -8.61
C ASN A 265 20.80 -5.37 -7.93
N SER A 266 21.02 -4.29 -8.68
CA SER A 266 21.18 -2.94 -8.11
C SER A 266 19.87 -2.49 -7.48
N ARG A 267 19.95 -1.74 -6.38
CA ARG A 267 18.76 -1.18 -5.71
C ARG A 267 18.47 0.21 -6.22
N ILE A 268 17.23 0.44 -6.61
CA ILE A 268 16.71 1.76 -7.00
C ILE A 268 15.71 2.21 -5.94
N THR A 269 15.93 3.40 -5.39
CA THR A 269 14.92 4.13 -4.60
C THR A 269 14.20 5.09 -5.51
N ALA A 270 12.92 4.82 -5.80
CA ALA A 270 12.14 5.52 -6.80
C ALA A 270 10.80 6.00 -6.25
N HIS A 271 10.34 7.14 -6.75
CA HIS A 271 8.98 7.62 -6.57
C HIS A 271 8.12 7.11 -7.71
N ILE A 272 6.98 6.52 -7.38
CA ILE A 272 6.09 5.84 -8.31
C ILE A 272 4.74 6.53 -8.27
N ILE A 273 4.25 6.91 -9.45
CA ILE A 273 2.88 7.38 -9.64
C ILE A 273 2.22 6.39 -10.59
N GLY A 274 1.48 5.45 -10.02
CA GLY A 274 0.85 4.34 -10.74
C GLY A 274 1.84 3.30 -11.21
N ASP A 275 1.93 3.12 -12.52
CA ASP A 275 2.85 2.19 -13.16
C ASP A 275 4.10 2.89 -13.71
N LYS A 276 4.35 4.15 -13.34
CA LYS A 276 5.46 4.95 -13.86
C LYS A 276 6.40 5.43 -12.76
N ILE A 277 7.70 5.37 -13.03
CA ILE A 277 8.73 6.03 -12.21
C ILE A 277 8.69 7.54 -12.48
N SER A 278 8.26 8.34 -11.49
CA SER A 278 8.22 9.81 -11.59
C SER A 278 9.63 10.41 -11.44
N ARG A 279 10.40 9.94 -10.45
CA ARG A 279 11.80 10.32 -10.22
C ARG A 279 12.57 9.22 -9.49
N ILE A 280 13.89 9.28 -9.56
CA ILE A 280 14.80 8.37 -8.84
C ILE A 280 15.57 9.18 -7.80
N GLU A 281 15.53 8.73 -6.54
CA GLU A 281 16.32 9.34 -5.47
C GLU A 281 17.75 8.86 -5.53
N SER A 282 17.93 7.54 -5.60
CA SER A 282 19.24 6.91 -5.58
C SER A 282 19.28 5.59 -6.35
N VAL A 283 20.47 5.25 -6.82
CA VAL A 283 20.81 3.96 -7.41
C VAL A 283 22.02 3.40 -6.67
N THR A 284 21.87 2.23 -6.08
CA THR A 284 22.96 1.51 -5.40
C THR A 284 23.43 0.37 -6.30
N LEU A 285 24.66 0.48 -6.80
CA LEU A 285 25.31 -0.51 -7.63
C LEU A 285 26.06 -1.51 -6.74
N TYR A 286 25.73 -2.80 -6.87
CA TYR A 286 26.39 -3.88 -6.14
C TYR A 286 27.40 -4.61 -7.00
N ALA A 287 28.45 -5.14 -6.38
CA ALA A 287 29.22 -6.22 -6.99
C ALA A 287 28.36 -7.48 -7.10
N ASP A 288 28.50 -8.21 -8.20
CA ASP A 288 27.80 -9.46 -8.45
C ASP A 288 28.01 -10.45 -7.27
N ARG A 289 26.94 -10.72 -6.52
CA ARG A 289 26.90 -11.75 -5.45
C ARG A 289 26.82 -13.18 -6.01
N LEU A 290 26.84 -13.38 -7.32
CA LEU A 290 26.77 -14.69 -7.94
C LEU A 290 28.17 -15.19 -8.36
N LEU A 291 28.59 -16.23 -7.64
CA LEU A 291 29.46 -17.33 -8.07
C LEU A 291 30.99 -17.12 -8.07
N TYR A 292 31.62 -17.98 -7.26
CA TYR A 292 32.94 -18.65 -7.36
C TYR A 292 34.06 -18.04 -8.23
N ASP A 293 35.20 -17.84 -7.54
CA ASP A 293 36.61 -17.98 -7.93
C ASP A 293 37.27 -17.07 -9.00
N GLU A 294 38.53 -16.79 -8.67
CA GLU A 294 39.67 -16.31 -9.46
C GLU A 294 39.74 -14.89 -10.07
N LYS A 295 41.00 -14.42 -10.03
CA LYS A 295 41.58 -13.20 -10.60
C LYS A 295 41.12 -13.00 -12.05
N GLU A 296 40.87 -11.74 -12.43
CA GLU A 296 40.46 -11.27 -13.78
C GLU A 296 38.96 -11.29 -14.09
N LYS A 297 38.09 -10.80 -13.19
CA LYS A 297 36.75 -10.37 -13.61
C LYS A 297 36.85 -9.07 -14.44
N PRO A 298 36.24 -8.97 -15.64
CA PRO A 298 36.18 -7.73 -16.39
C PRO A 298 35.32 -6.70 -15.64
N ASN A 299 35.70 -5.41 -15.72
CA ASN A 299 34.89 -4.34 -15.14
C ASN A 299 33.49 -4.34 -15.76
N VAL A 300 32.46 -4.25 -14.91
CA VAL A 300 31.09 -4.03 -15.36
C VAL A 300 30.87 -2.53 -15.50
N VAL A 301 30.41 -2.10 -16.67
CA VAL A 301 30.38 -0.68 -17.06
C VAL A 301 28.95 -0.18 -17.17
N LEU A 302 28.65 0.96 -16.55
CA LEU A 302 27.48 1.79 -16.83
C LEU A 302 27.87 2.80 -17.91
N THR A 303 27.44 2.55 -19.14
CA THR A 303 27.68 3.48 -20.24
C THR A 303 26.55 4.50 -20.30
N GLY A 304 26.87 5.77 -20.06
CA GLY A 304 25.89 6.87 -20.09
C GLY A 304 25.58 7.39 -21.49
N ASN A 305 26.51 7.30 -22.46
CA ASN A 305 26.34 7.88 -23.80
C ASN A 305 25.91 9.37 -23.80
N GLY A 306 26.37 10.14 -22.82
CA GLY A 306 25.99 11.54 -22.59
C GLY A 306 24.73 11.74 -21.74
N ALA A 307 24.16 10.68 -21.17
CA ALA A 307 22.98 10.73 -20.32
C ALA A 307 23.16 11.58 -19.07
N VAL A 308 22.03 12.11 -18.59
CA VAL A 308 21.91 12.76 -17.29
C VAL A 308 21.29 11.76 -16.31
N ILE A 309 22.03 11.45 -15.25
CA ILE A 309 21.59 10.60 -14.14
C ILE A 309 21.15 11.54 -13.02
N ASP A 310 19.84 11.83 -12.95
CA ASP A 310 19.25 12.67 -11.91
C ASP A 310 19.01 11.92 -10.58
N ALA A 311 20.02 11.24 -10.07
CA ALA A 311 19.97 10.42 -8.87
C ALA A 311 21.31 10.45 -8.13
N ALA A 312 21.28 10.21 -6.82
CA ALA A 312 22.50 9.88 -6.08
C ALA A 312 22.98 8.50 -6.52
N VAL A 313 24.26 8.35 -6.83
CA VAL A 313 24.85 7.08 -7.26
C VAL A 313 25.70 6.54 -6.12
N ILE A 314 25.36 5.34 -5.64
CA ILE A 314 26.04 4.69 -4.51
C ILE A 314 26.75 3.44 -5.02
N ILE A 315 28.06 3.34 -4.75
CA ILE A 315 28.91 2.23 -5.18
C ILE A 315 29.17 1.31 -3.98
N LYS A 316 28.65 0.08 -4.05
CA LYS A 316 28.81 -1.00 -3.05
C LYS A 316 29.38 -2.27 -3.68
N GLY A 317 30.52 -2.14 -4.36
CA GLY A 317 31.18 -3.28 -4.97
C GLY A 317 32.41 -2.96 -5.80
N ASP A 318 33.16 -4.01 -6.09
CA ASP A 318 34.40 -3.98 -6.86
C ASP A 318 34.20 -4.11 -8.37
N ASN A 319 35.18 -3.61 -9.13
CA ASN A 319 35.28 -3.73 -10.58
C ASN A 319 34.06 -3.11 -11.31
N LEU A 320 33.60 -1.98 -10.79
CA LEU A 320 32.53 -1.20 -11.39
C LEU A 320 33.12 0.01 -12.12
N SER A 321 32.50 0.41 -13.22
CA SER A 321 32.89 1.60 -13.98
C SER A 321 31.68 2.40 -14.43
N ILE A 322 31.82 3.73 -14.50
CA ILE A 322 30.83 4.61 -15.12
C ILE A 322 31.54 5.41 -16.20
N THR A 323 30.95 5.45 -17.41
CA THR A 323 31.53 6.19 -18.54
C THR A 323 30.52 7.11 -19.20
N ASP A 324 31.00 8.24 -19.73
CA ASP A 324 30.22 9.17 -20.58
C ASP A 324 28.87 9.60 -19.96
N ALA A 325 28.86 10.10 -18.73
CA ALA A 325 27.63 10.44 -18.01
C ALA A 325 27.73 11.77 -17.24
N THR A 326 26.58 12.40 -16.97
CA THR A 326 26.47 13.49 -16.00
C THR A 326 25.65 13.03 -14.80
N ILE A 327 26.26 12.99 -13.62
CA ILE A 327 25.57 12.72 -12.34
C ILE A 327 25.21 14.07 -11.72
N THR A 328 23.92 14.34 -11.50
CA THR A 328 23.46 15.66 -11.00
C THR A 328 23.57 15.80 -9.48
N LYS A 329 23.51 14.67 -8.75
CA LYS A 329 23.58 14.58 -7.28
C LYS A 329 24.91 13.97 -6.84
N ASP A 330 24.99 13.51 -5.60
CA ASP A 330 26.22 12.97 -5.02
C ASP A 330 26.60 11.59 -5.61
N LEU A 331 27.90 11.37 -5.73
CA LEU A 331 28.50 10.07 -5.98
C LEU A 331 29.10 9.56 -4.66
N ILE A 332 28.56 8.47 -4.11
CA ILE A 332 28.95 7.92 -2.82
C ILE A 332 29.65 6.58 -3.04
N ILE A 333 30.84 6.43 -2.47
CA ILE A 333 31.67 5.23 -2.54
C ILE A 333 31.80 4.70 -1.11
N GLU A 334 31.30 3.50 -0.86
CA GLU A 334 31.27 2.93 0.48
C GLU A 334 32.40 1.92 0.74
N SER A 335 32.58 1.53 2.00
CA SER A 335 33.61 0.57 2.46
C SER A 335 33.51 -0.82 1.83
N ASP A 336 32.40 -1.13 1.16
CA ASP A 336 32.19 -2.37 0.41
C ASP A 336 33.10 -2.46 -0.84
N VAL A 337 33.74 -1.36 -1.26
CA VAL A 337 34.74 -1.35 -2.35
C VAL A 337 36.12 -1.74 -1.80
N GLN A 338 36.56 -2.96 -2.10
CA GLN A 338 37.82 -3.56 -1.64
C GLN A 338 38.93 -3.60 -2.72
N ASN A 339 38.60 -3.42 -4.00
CA ASN A 339 39.54 -3.50 -5.13
C ASN A 339 39.58 -2.22 -5.97
N SER A 340 38.76 -2.07 -7.02
CA SER A 340 38.87 -0.89 -7.90
C SER A 340 37.54 -0.41 -8.45
N PHE A 341 37.42 0.92 -8.57
CA PHE A 341 36.30 1.64 -9.19
C PHE A 341 36.84 2.67 -10.18
N TYR A 342 36.17 2.82 -11.32
CA TYR A 342 36.65 3.67 -12.43
C TYR A 342 35.58 4.66 -12.90
N LEU A 343 35.96 5.93 -13.07
CA LEU A 343 35.19 6.92 -13.84
C LEU A 343 35.98 7.29 -15.10
N ASP A 344 35.30 7.32 -16.25
CA ASP A 344 35.88 7.81 -17.49
C ASP A 344 34.92 8.78 -18.19
N ASN A 345 35.38 10.02 -18.42
CA ASN A 345 34.59 11.07 -19.06
C ASN A 345 33.23 11.32 -18.36
N VAL A 346 33.25 11.40 -17.02
CA VAL A 346 32.06 11.63 -16.20
C VAL A 346 32.10 13.03 -15.57
N LEU A 347 30.97 13.75 -15.61
CA LEU A 347 30.75 14.98 -14.85
C LEU A 347 29.92 14.68 -13.60
N VAL A 348 30.50 14.88 -12.42
CA VAL A 348 29.79 14.80 -11.13
C VAL A 348 29.51 16.22 -10.64
N LYS A 349 28.23 16.63 -10.68
CA LYS A 349 27.76 17.94 -10.21
C LYS A 349 27.48 17.97 -8.71
N GLY A 350 27.33 16.83 -8.05
CA GLY A 350 27.31 16.74 -6.58
C GLY A 350 28.70 16.53 -6.01
N SER A 351 28.75 16.17 -4.72
CA SER A 351 29.99 15.80 -4.06
C SER A 351 30.34 14.34 -4.37
N THR A 352 31.64 14.05 -4.52
CA THR A 352 32.14 12.66 -4.49
C THR A 352 32.56 12.34 -3.05
N ILE A 353 31.90 11.37 -2.41
CA ILE A 353 32.04 11.10 -0.98
C ILE A 353 32.48 9.66 -0.78
N LEU A 354 33.59 9.46 -0.07
CA LEU A 354 34.03 8.15 0.40
C LEU A 354 33.66 8.04 1.89
N SER A 355 32.62 7.28 2.23
CA SER A 355 32.09 7.19 3.60
C SER A 355 31.38 5.85 3.89
N ASN A 356 31.25 5.48 5.15
CA ASN A 356 30.43 4.33 5.57
C ASN A 356 28.92 4.62 5.38
N PRO A 357 28.06 3.59 5.23
CA PRO A 357 26.63 3.78 5.01
C PRO A 357 25.96 4.57 6.14
N ARG A 358 25.34 5.70 5.77
CA ARG A 358 24.36 6.47 6.56
C ARG A 358 24.80 6.97 7.95
N GLU A 359 25.91 7.69 8.00
CA GLU A 359 26.02 8.85 8.90
C GLU A 359 26.28 10.10 8.05
N ILE A 360 25.39 11.09 8.15
CA ILE A 360 25.74 12.46 7.78
C ILE A 360 26.76 12.90 8.83
N VAL A 361 28.04 12.63 8.55
CA VAL A 361 29.15 12.98 9.43
C VAL A 361 29.33 14.50 9.37
N THR A 362 28.84 15.18 10.41
CA THR A 362 29.28 16.53 10.75
C THR A 362 30.74 16.47 11.23
N ALA A 363 31.47 17.57 11.10
CA ALA A 363 32.93 17.63 11.19
C ALA A 363 33.56 17.24 12.55
N GLU A 364 32.81 16.70 13.50
CA GLU A 364 33.21 16.55 14.90
C GLU A 364 33.51 15.10 15.36
N THR A 365 33.41 14.08 14.50
CA THR A 365 33.50 12.67 14.94
C THR A 365 34.74 11.87 14.51
N TYR A 366 35.82 12.51 14.05
CA TYR A 366 37.04 11.78 13.65
C TYR A 366 38.14 11.87 14.70
N ASN A 367 38.17 10.90 15.62
CA ASN A 367 39.33 10.61 16.48
C ASN A 367 39.24 9.15 16.97
N ALA A 368 39.70 8.21 16.15
CA ALA A 368 40.11 6.89 16.62
C ALA A 368 41.16 6.32 15.65
N VAL A 369 42.37 6.16 16.18
CA VAL A 369 43.56 5.68 15.48
C VAL A 369 43.52 4.16 15.36
N VAL A 370 43.69 3.62 14.15
CA VAL A 370 44.43 2.37 13.95
C VAL A 370 45.43 2.60 12.81
N SER A 371 46.72 2.72 13.15
CA SER A 371 47.78 2.74 12.16
C SER A 371 47.86 1.37 11.48
N LEU A 372 47.48 1.29 10.20
CA LEU A 372 47.75 0.16 9.33
C LEU A 372 48.68 0.61 8.19
N ASP A 373 49.62 -0.27 7.87
CA ASP A 373 50.81 -0.01 7.07
C ASP A 373 50.46 0.41 5.62
N ILE A 374 50.55 1.71 5.35
CA ILE A 374 50.35 2.35 4.02
C ILE A 374 51.34 1.91 2.94
N THR A 375 52.28 1.00 3.25
CA THR A 375 53.23 0.42 2.29
C THR A 375 52.70 -0.85 1.59
N ASN A 376 51.57 -1.40 2.01
CA ASN A 376 50.99 -2.61 1.41
C ASN A 376 50.25 -2.34 0.09
N SER A 377 50.46 -3.19 -0.92
CA SER A 377 49.90 -3.05 -2.28
C SER A 377 48.40 -3.38 -2.42
N HIS A 378 47.64 -3.42 -1.32
CA HIS A 378 46.26 -3.91 -1.25
C HIS A 378 45.21 -2.81 -0.96
N ASN A 379 45.58 -1.53 -1.10
CA ASN A 379 44.63 -0.42 -0.96
C ASN A 379 43.65 -0.38 -2.13
N PRO A 380 42.33 -0.20 -1.91
CA PRO A 380 41.38 -0.02 -2.99
C PRO A 380 41.74 1.20 -3.84
N LYS A 381 41.66 1.05 -5.18
CA LYS A 381 42.06 2.06 -6.15
C LYS A 381 40.85 2.68 -6.83
N LEU A 382 40.71 3.99 -6.68
CA LEU A 382 39.69 4.80 -7.35
C LEU A 382 40.37 5.54 -8.49
N HIS A 383 40.01 5.22 -9.71
CA HIS A 383 40.61 5.78 -10.91
C HIS A 383 39.65 6.76 -11.58
N PHE A 384 40.04 8.03 -11.65
CA PHE A 384 39.28 9.06 -12.35
C PHE A 384 40.06 9.48 -13.60
N HIS A 385 39.48 9.23 -14.77
CA HIS A 385 40.03 9.53 -16.09
C HIS A 385 39.12 10.52 -16.83
N ASN A 386 39.69 11.57 -17.43
CA ASN A 386 38.97 12.64 -18.15
C ASN A 386 37.68 13.15 -17.47
N SER A 387 37.60 13.07 -16.14
CA SER A 387 36.36 13.31 -15.40
C SER A 387 36.40 14.66 -14.69
N ILE A 388 35.23 15.27 -14.46
CA ILE A 388 35.11 16.54 -13.75
C ILE A 388 34.35 16.31 -12.46
N LEU A 389 35.02 16.56 -11.34
CA LEU A 389 34.50 16.35 -9.98
C LEU A 389 34.40 17.70 -9.26
N GLN A 390 33.25 18.01 -8.67
CA GLN A 390 33.10 19.27 -7.93
C GLN A 390 33.97 19.27 -6.67
N SER A 391 33.82 18.25 -5.83
CA SER A 391 34.60 18.04 -4.60
C SER A 391 34.79 16.55 -4.36
N VAL A 392 35.90 16.18 -3.72
CA VAL A 392 36.16 14.80 -3.27
C VAL A 392 36.39 14.81 -1.77
N LYS A 393 35.50 14.18 -1.01
CA LYS A 393 35.59 14.07 0.45
C LYS A 393 35.97 12.64 0.83
N VAL A 394 37.09 12.47 1.49
CA VAL A 394 37.65 11.16 1.87
C VAL A 394 37.51 10.98 3.38
N ALA A 395 36.53 10.18 3.81
CA ALA A 395 36.30 9.84 5.22
C ALA A 395 36.53 8.35 5.55
N LEU A 396 36.96 7.56 4.55
CA LEU A 396 37.37 6.17 4.71
C LEU A 396 38.88 6.05 4.61
N GLU A 397 39.48 5.25 5.49
CA GLU A 397 40.92 4.99 5.50
C GLU A 397 41.34 4.05 4.36
N SER A 398 42.61 4.14 3.96
CA SER A 398 43.31 3.18 3.11
C SER A 398 42.93 3.17 1.62
N PHE A 399 42.48 4.29 1.03
CA PHE A 399 42.20 4.39 -0.41
C PHE A 399 43.36 5.01 -1.21
N THR A 400 43.53 4.56 -2.46
CA THR A 400 44.35 5.24 -3.47
C THR A 400 43.45 5.92 -4.51
N ILE A 401 43.54 7.24 -4.63
CA ILE A 401 42.84 8.02 -5.65
C ILE A 401 43.83 8.38 -6.74
N THR A 402 43.56 7.94 -7.96
CA THR A 402 44.40 8.21 -9.14
C THR A 402 43.65 9.12 -10.12
N LEU A 403 44.21 10.30 -10.39
CA LEU A 403 43.68 11.27 -11.35
C LEU A 403 44.52 11.23 -12.63
N THR A 404 43.88 11.03 -13.79
CA THR A 404 44.60 10.88 -15.06
C THR A 404 43.92 11.64 -16.22
N GLY A 405 44.68 11.87 -17.29
CA GLY A 405 44.19 12.52 -18.50
C GLY A 405 43.81 13.99 -18.26
N GLU A 406 42.60 14.38 -18.68
CA GLU A 406 42.05 15.74 -18.50
C GLU A 406 41.21 15.91 -17.23
N THR A 407 41.36 15.01 -16.25
CA THR A 407 40.58 15.03 -15.01
C THR A 407 40.74 16.34 -14.25
N LYS A 408 39.63 16.90 -13.77
CA LYS A 408 39.57 18.13 -12.97
C LYS A 408 38.84 17.86 -11.66
N VAL A 409 39.41 18.35 -10.58
CA VAL A 409 38.82 18.38 -9.24
C VAL A 409 39.05 19.75 -8.66
N ASN A 410 38.02 20.39 -8.08
CA ASN A 410 38.21 21.72 -7.49
C ASN A 410 38.87 21.63 -6.11
N GLU A 411 38.48 20.64 -5.32
CA GLU A 411 38.93 20.47 -3.93
C GLU A 411 38.91 19.00 -3.53
N ILE A 412 39.93 18.58 -2.77
CA ILE A 412 39.99 17.29 -2.11
C ILE A 412 40.13 17.50 -0.59
N ASP A 413 39.16 17.00 0.16
CA ASP A 413 39.15 17.04 1.62
C ASP A 413 39.47 15.65 2.18
N LEU A 414 40.63 15.52 2.82
CA LEU A 414 41.09 14.30 3.46
C LEU A 414 40.77 14.34 4.95
N LEU A 415 39.70 13.63 5.33
CA LEU A 415 39.32 13.40 6.72
C LEU A 415 39.86 12.07 7.25
N ALA A 416 40.53 11.28 6.42
CA ALA A 416 41.10 9.97 6.73
C ALA A 416 42.45 9.78 6.02
N ASP A 417 43.17 8.70 6.34
CA ASP A 417 44.42 8.34 5.68
C ASP A 417 44.18 7.90 4.23
N ALA A 418 44.88 8.55 3.29
CA ALA A 418 44.69 8.31 1.86
C ALA A 418 45.98 8.54 1.05
N ARG A 419 46.02 7.91 -0.13
CA ARG A 419 47.05 8.09 -1.15
C ARG A 419 46.45 8.80 -2.37
N ILE A 420 47.03 9.92 -2.77
CA ILE A 420 46.63 10.67 -3.95
C ILE A 420 47.75 10.61 -4.99
N GLU A 421 47.42 10.17 -6.19
CA GLU A 421 48.31 10.15 -7.34
C GLU A 421 47.65 10.91 -8.49
N ALA A 422 48.38 11.83 -9.13
CA ALA A 422 47.87 12.56 -10.27
C ALA A 422 48.91 12.63 -11.38
N ASP A 423 48.46 12.58 -12.64
CA ASP A 423 49.31 12.88 -13.78
C ASP A 423 49.95 14.25 -13.63
N THR A 424 51.18 14.40 -14.12
CA THR A 424 51.95 15.65 -13.97
C THR A 424 51.34 16.86 -14.68
N SER A 425 50.35 16.66 -15.57
CA SER A 425 49.54 17.70 -16.21
C SER A 425 48.40 18.22 -15.33
N ILE A 426 47.99 17.46 -14.32
CA ILE A 426 46.87 17.78 -13.45
C ILE A 426 47.39 18.59 -12.26
N THR A 427 46.71 19.70 -11.97
CA THR A 427 46.95 20.52 -10.78
C THR A 427 45.67 20.57 -9.97
N ILE A 428 45.76 20.17 -8.71
CA ILE A 428 44.64 20.19 -7.77
C ILE A 428 44.65 21.57 -7.07
N PRO A 429 43.61 22.40 -7.21
CA PRO A 429 43.61 23.75 -6.64
C PRO A 429 43.72 23.73 -5.11
N ILE A 430 42.96 22.86 -4.46
CA ILE A 430 42.92 22.78 -3.00
C ILE A 430 42.97 21.33 -2.56
N VAL A 431 43.89 21.03 -1.64
CA VAL A 431 43.86 19.81 -0.84
C VAL A 431 43.83 20.21 0.63
N ARG A 432 42.87 19.71 1.40
CA ARG A 432 42.80 19.88 2.85
C ARG A 432 43.10 18.57 3.55
N VAL A 433 43.98 18.61 4.54
CA VAL A 433 44.27 17.49 5.43
C VAL A 433 43.66 17.83 6.79
N GLY A 434 42.47 17.26 7.02
CA GLY A 434 41.64 17.49 8.20
C GLY A 434 42.06 16.67 9.43
N ALA A 435 41.36 16.91 10.55
CA ALA A 435 41.63 16.33 11.88
C ALA A 435 41.85 14.81 11.90
N GLY A 436 41.13 14.07 11.05
CA GLY A 436 41.16 12.62 11.04
C GLY A 436 42.26 11.97 10.18
N SER A 437 42.97 12.76 9.36
CA SER A 437 44.06 12.23 8.51
C SER A 437 45.40 12.35 9.24
N LEU A 438 46.05 11.21 9.49
CA LEU A 438 47.33 11.09 10.18
C LEU A 438 48.46 10.79 9.22
N ASN A 439 48.26 9.94 8.22
CA ASN A 439 49.26 9.58 7.23
C ASN A 439 48.69 9.75 5.82
N THR A 440 49.23 10.73 5.09
CA THR A 440 48.83 11.00 3.71
C THR A 440 50.03 10.87 2.79
N MET A 441 49.84 10.17 1.67
CA MET A 441 50.82 10.16 0.58
C MET A 441 50.29 10.98 -0.59
N LEU A 442 51.05 11.97 -1.04
CA LEU A 442 50.66 12.88 -2.11
C LEU A 442 51.71 12.87 -3.23
N ASN A 443 51.32 12.37 -4.40
CA ASN A 443 52.11 12.45 -5.63
C ASN A 443 51.32 13.21 -6.71
N ALA A 444 51.15 14.52 -6.50
CA ALA A 444 50.40 15.41 -7.39
C ALA A 444 50.94 16.85 -7.35
N ARG A 445 50.57 17.67 -8.33
CA ARG A 445 50.73 19.13 -8.25
C ARG A 445 49.55 19.72 -7.49
N VAL A 446 49.82 20.56 -6.49
CA VAL A 446 48.79 21.19 -5.65
C VAL A 446 49.05 22.70 -5.54
N ASP A 447 48.03 23.51 -5.81
CA ASP A 447 48.15 24.98 -5.69
C ASP A 447 48.16 25.43 -4.22
N SER A 448 47.25 24.89 -3.41
CA SER A 448 47.18 25.17 -1.97
C SER A 448 46.93 23.90 -1.17
N LEU A 449 47.92 23.50 -0.37
CA LEU A 449 47.82 22.39 0.56
C LEU A 449 47.57 22.93 1.97
N PHE A 450 46.37 22.73 2.50
CA PHE A 450 45.99 23.16 3.84
C PHE A 450 46.14 22.00 4.83
N ILE A 451 46.88 22.25 5.92
CA ILE A 451 47.06 21.30 7.01
C ILE A 451 46.34 21.83 8.24
N GLU A 452 45.25 21.16 8.59
CA GLU A 452 44.45 21.47 9.79
C GLU A 452 44.87 20.56 10.95
N ASN A 453 45.17 19.29 10.68
CA ASN A 453 45.72 18.39 11.68
C ASN A 453 47.24 18.52 11.80
N MET A 454 47.69 19.08 12.91
CA MET A 454 49.11 19.28 13.16
C MET A 454 49.90 17.99 13.44
N ASN A 455 49.20 16.89 13.72
CA ASN A 455 49.80 15.57 13.92
C ASN A 455 49.96 14.78 12.61
N SER A 456 49.44 15.29 11.49
CA SER A 456 49.60 14.60 10.20
C SER A 456 51.06 14.43 9.81
N ARG A 457 51.33 13.36 9.10
CA ARG A 457 52.59 13.01 8.44
C ARG A 457 52.30 12.89 6.95
N ILE A 458 52.96 13.74 6.17
CA ILE A 458 52.75 13.81 4.73
C ILE A 458 54.00 13.39 4.00
N THR A 459 53.83 12.37 3.16
CA THR A 459 54.88 11.86 2.28
C THR A 459 54.65 12.39 0.87
N LEU A 460 55.62 13.14 0.33
CA LEU A 460 55.57 13.65 -1.03
C LEU A 460 56.25 12.67 -2.00
N GLY A 461 55.49 12.18 -2.97
CA GLY A 461 56.00 11.35 -4.06
C GLY A 461 56.98 12.10 -4.98
N ASN A 462 57.60 11.37 -5.91
CA ASN A 462 58.66 11.92 -6.77
C ASN A 462 58.22 13.12 -7.60
N ASP A 463 56.99 13.09 -8.12
CA ASP A 463 56.44 14.10 -9.02
C ASP A 463 55.60 15.16 -8.29
N ALA A 464 55.50 15.05 -6.96
CA ALA A 464 54.76 15.99 -6.14
C ALA A 464 55.34 17.41 -6.21
N LYS A 465 54.46 18.41 -6.29
CA LYS A 465 54.84 19.82 -6.22
C LYS A 465 53.75 20.62 -5.51
N ILE A 466 54.13 21.38 -4.48
CA ILE A 466 53.22 22.22 -3.70
C ILE A 466 53.57 23.69 -3.94
N GLU A 467 52.62 24.44 -4.50
CA GLU A 467 52.81 25.87 -4.79
C GLU A 467 52.74 26.72 -3.50
N ASP A 468 51.77 26.46 -2.63
CA ASP A 468 51.67 27.08 -1.30
C ASP A 468 51.23 26.05 -0.25
N LEU A 469 52.09 25.80 0.74
CA LEU A 469 51.80 25.00 1.91
C LEU A 469 51.24 25.90 3.01
N ARG A 470 50.00 25.66 3.42
CA ARG A 470 49.30 26.45 4.44
C ARG A 470 49.15 25.64 5.72
N ILE A 471 49.76 26.15 6.79
CA ILE A 471 49.80 25.51 8.10
C ILE A 471 49.37 26.54 9.13
N GLU A 472 48.33 26.22 9.90
CA GLU A 472 47.88 27.07 11.01
C GLU A 472 48.99 27.23 12.08
N ASN A 473 49.03 28.39 12.73
CA ASN A 473 49.92 28.68 13.89
C ASN A 473 51.45 28.63 13.65
N LYS A 474 51.94 28.69 12.41
CA LYS A 474 53.40 28.74 12.07
C LYS A 474 54.22 27.60 12.71
N HIS A 475 53.64 26.42 12.83
CA HIS A 475 54.31 25.23 13.35
C HIS A 475 55.47 24.78 12.45
N ASN A 476 56.39 24.01 13.03
CA ASN A 476 57.59 23.51 12.35
C ASN A 476 57.21 22.51 11.25
N VAL A 477 57.43 22.88 9.99
CA VAL A 477 57.12 22.08 8.79
C VAL A 477 57.77 20.69 8.84
N ARG A 478 58.92 20.54 9.54
CA ARG A 478 59.59 19.26 9.73
C ARG A 478 58.80 18.24 10.58
N LEU A 479 57.77 18.69 11.32
CA LEU A 479 56.87 17.79 12.05
C LEU A 479 55.82 17.18 11.13
N ILE A 480 55.39 17.93 10.10
CA ILE A 480 54.41 17.47 9.11
C ILE A 480 55.11 16.63 8.03
N PHE A 481 56.33 17.02 7.63
CA PHE A 481 57.13 16.36 6.62
C PHE A 481 58.40 15.77 7.25
N PRO A 482 58.43 14.46 7.58
CA PRO A 482 59.60 13.82 8.19
C PRO A 482 60.89 13.97 7.37
N ASP A 483 60.77 13.88 6.04
CA ASP A 483 61.88 13.98 5.09
C ASP A 483 62.04 15.39 4.51
N TYR A 484 61.63 16.42 5.26
CA TYR A 484 61.57 17.81 4.76
C TYR A 484 62.86 18.26 4.07
N GLU A 485 64.04 17.92 4.59
CA GLU A 485 65.32 18.33 3.98
C GLU A 485 65.54 17.76 2.57
N LEU A 486 65.02 16.57 2.29
CA LEU A 486 65.09 15.93 0.99
C LEU A 486 64.05 16.51 0.03
N ILE A 487 62.88 16.90 0.53
CA ILE A 487 61.73 17.31 -0.29
C ILE A 487 61.46 18.82 -0.32
N LYS A 488 62.18 19.64 0.44
CA LYS A 488 61.91 21.09 0.55
C LYS A 488 61.89 21.84 -0.79
N HIS A 489 62.63 21.35 -1.78
CA HIS A 489 62.63 21.87 -3.15
C HIS A 489 61.30 21.66 -3.90
N LYS A 490 60.44 20.78 -3.41
CA LYS A 490 59.10 20.51 -3.95
C LYS A 490 58.03 21.48 -3.40
N ILE A 491 58.34 22.26 -2.37
CA ILE A 491 57.43 23.23 -1.73
C ILE A 491 57.93 24.65 -2.04
N ILE A 492 57.16 25.41 -2.82
CA ILE A 492 57.55 26.74 -3.31
C ILE A 492 57.34 27.81 -2.23
N ARG A 493 56.15 27.86 -1.64
CA ARG A 493 55.79 28.80 -0.57
C ARG A 493 55.26 28.08 0.65
N ILE A 494 55.43 28.74 1.80
CA ILE A 494 54.86 28.33 3.09
C ILE A 494 54.13 29.54 3.65
N ASN A 495 52.82 29.40 3.88
CA ASN A 495 51.93 30.47 4.32
C ASN A 495 52.08 31.75 3.47
N GLY A 496 52.15 31.59 2.15
CA GLY A 496 52.28 32.67 1.18
C GLY A 496 53.67 33.28 1.03
N VAL A 497 54.67 32.84 1.81
CA VAL A 497 56.06 33.34 1.78
C VAL A 497 56.96 32.36 1.03
N PRO A 498 57.94 32.80 0.21
CA PRO A 498 58.91 31.90 -0.43
C PRO A 498 59.62 31.00 0.58
N ASN A 499 59.80 29.73 0.22
CA ASN A 499 60.52 28.77 1.04
C ASN A 499 62.02 29.13 1.14
N ILE A 500 62.45 29.69 2.26
CA ILE A 500 63.80 30.24 2.46
C ILE A 500 64.90 29.19 2.69
N ASP A 501 64.55 27.92 2.91
CA ASP A 501 65.50 26.80 3.12
C ASP A 501 66.08 26.23 1.80
N LEU A 502 65.86 26.90 0.67
CA LEU A 502 66.34 26.52 -0.67
C LEU A 502 67.84 26.79 -0.94
N GLN A 503 68.64 27.18 0.06
CA GLN A 503 70.08 27.41 -0.12
C GLN A 503 70.89 26.09 -0.06
N SER A 504 71.66 25.81 -1.11
CA SER A 504 72.46 24.58 -1.30
C SER A 504 73.57 24.40 -0.25
N PRO A 505 73.89 23.16 0.17
CA PRO A 505 75.10 22.90 0.94
C PRO A 505 76.33 22.84 0.02
N THR A 506 77.27 23.75 0.23
CA THR A 506 78.60 23.75 -0.37
C THR A 506 79.50 22.66 0.25
N GLY A 507 80.06 21.81 -0.61
CA GLY A 507 81.43 21.24 -0.57
C GLY A 507 82.00 20.68 0.73
N GLY A 508 82.19 19.36 0.77
CA GLY A 508 83.11 18.68 1.69
C GLY A 508 83.34 17.21 1.29
N SER A 509 84.55 16.88 0.85
CA SER A 509 85.01 15.54 0.43
C SER A 509 85.01 14.51 1.58
N PRO A 510 84.73 13.21 1.33
CA PRO A 510 84.68 12.18 2.38
C PRO A 510 86.07 11.58 2.66
N ASP A 511 86.37 11.33 3.93
CA ASP A 511 87.57 10.58 4.36
C ASP A 511 87.19 9.44 5.34
N SER A 512 87.59 8.21 4.99
CA SER A 512 87.56 6.94 5.75
C SER A 512 86.20 6.40 6.28
N GLY A 513 85.68 5.36 5.61
CA GLY A 513 84.39 4.69 5.86
C GLY A 513 84.21 3.89 7.16
N GLN A 514 85.11 4.00 8.16
CA GLN A 514 84.89 3.39 9.49
C GLN A 514 84.39 4.38 10.53
N ASN A 515 84.70 5.68 10.41
CA ASN A 515 84.20 6.69 11.35
C ASN A 515 82.79 7.19 10.98
N SER A 516 82.40 7.07 9.70
CA SER A 516 81.07 7.44 9.20
C SER A 516 79.95 6.55 9.76
N ASN A 517 80.18 5.24 9.88
CA ASN A 517 79.17 4.30 10.37
C ASN A 517 78.89 4.51 11.87
N LEU A 518 79.94 4.76 12.67
CA LEU A 518 79.80 5.05 14.09
C LEU A 518 79.07 6.37 14.34
N ILE A 519 79.39 7.43 13.59
CA ILE A 519 78.70 8.72 13.67
C ILE A 519 77.23 8.59 13.23
N ALA A 520 76.96 7.86 12.13
CA ALA A 520 75.60 7.61 11.65
C ALA A 520 74.77 6.81 12.67
N ALA A 521 75.36 5.81 13.32
CA ALA A 521 74.70 5.01 14.35
C ALA A 521 74.44 5.82 15.63
N LYS A 522 75.41 6.61 16.10
CA LYS A 522 75.24 7.52 17.26
C LYS A 522 74.12 8.53 17.03
N ASN A 523 74.05 9.14 15.85
CA ASN A 523 73.01 10.10 15.51
C ASN A 523 71.63 9.44 15.39
N ALA A 524 71.55 8.24 14.81
CA ALA A 524 70.29 7.51 14.67
C ALA A 524 69.71 7.08 16.02
N VAL A 525 70.55 6.55 16.91
CA VAL A 525 70.13 6.15 18.27
C VAL A 525 69.77 7.35 19.14
N ALA A 526 70.54 8.44 19.07
CA ALA A 526 70.24 9.65 19.83
C ALA A 526 68.91 10.30 19.43
N TRP A 527 68.50 10.19 18.16
CA TRP A 527 67.24 10.74 17.65
C TRP A 527 65.99 10.05 18.21
N LEU A 528 66.10 8.77 18.62
CA LEU A 528 64.99 8.01 19.21
C LEU A 528 64.49 8.62 20.53
N PHE A 529 65.37 9.32 21.25
CA PHE A 529 65.05 9.89 22.55
C PHE A 529 64.71 11.37 22.44
N LEU A 530 63.83 11.84 23.33
CA LEU A 530 63.44 13.25 23.39
C LEU A 530 64.64 14.16 23.71
N ASP A 531 65.51 13.69 24.60
CA ASP A 531 66.72 14.37 25.05
C ASP A 531 67.80 13.38 25.51
N SER A 532 68.92 13.91 26.00
CA SER A 532 70.06 13.11 26.48
C SER A 532 69.80 12.33 27.76
N THR A 533 68.69 12.55 28.47
CA THR A 533 68.33 11.82 29.70
C THR A 533 67.73 10.43 29.40
N LYS A 534 67.27 10.19 28.16
CA LYS A 534 66.71 8.92 27.68
C LYS A 534 65.55 8.38 28.54
N THR A 535 64.80 9.28 29.16
CA THR A 535 63.64 8.95 30.00
C THR A 535 62.34 8.82 29.20
N ALA A 536 62.30 9.38 27.97
CA ALA A 536 61.16 9.32 27.07
C ALA A 536 61.62 9.24 25.60
N LEU A 537 60.80 8.61 24.76
CA LEU A 537 60.97 8.63 23.32
C LEU A 537 60.53 9.97 22.72
N LYS A 538 61.12 10.32 21.59
CA LYS A 538 60.66 11.44 20.79
C LYS A 538 59.31 11.13 20.14
N ALA A 539 58.43 12.12 20.03
CA ALA A 539 57.11 11.94 19.41
C ALA A 539 57.23 11.43 17.96
N GLY A 540 56.55 10.32 17.65
CA GLY A 540 56.57 9.67 16.33
C GLY A 540 57.64 8.58 16.15
N VAL A 541 58.33 8.18 17.23
CA VAL A 541 59.20 6.99 17.20
C VAL A 541 58.33 5.74 17.25
N ASP A 542 58.47 4.88 16.24
CA ASP A 542 57.79 3.59 16.10
C ASP A 542 58.81 2.43 16.01
N GLN A 543 58.32 1.21 15.78
CA GLN A 543 59.19 0.03 15.67
C GLN A 543 60.14 0.16 14.46
N ALA A 544 59.69 0.76 13.36
CA ALA A 544 60.49 0.94 12.16
C ALA A 544 61.67 1.91 12.39
N ALA A 545 61.47 2.98 13.16
CA ALA A 545 62.53 3.88 13.56
C ALA A 545 63.60 3.19 14.42
N ILE A 546 63.20 2.32 15.34
CA ILE A 546 64.11 1.52 16.18
C ILE A 546 64.87 0.51 15.31
N ASP A 547 64.20 -0.17 14.39
CA ASP A 547 64.82 -1.15 13.48
C ASP A 547 65.79 -0.48 12.49
N ALA A 548 65.46 0.73 12.00
CA ALA A 548 66.34 1.52 11.16
C ALA A 548 67.60 1.99 11.91
N ALA A 549 67.47 2.35 13.19
CA ALA A 549 68.62 2.66 14.04
C ALA A 549 69.45 1.41 14.34
N LYS A 550 68.80 0.27 14.58
CA LYS A 550 69.44 -1.04 14.78
C LYS A 550 70.27 -1.48 13.57
N ALA A 551 69.72 -1.38 12.36
CA ALA A 551 70.44 -1.69 11.12
C ALA A 551 71.73 -0.87 10.97
N LYS A 552 71.72 0.40 11.39
CA LYS A 552 72.93 1.26 11.39
C LYS A 552 73.93 0.85 12.48
N VAL A 553 73.46 0.44 13.65
CA VAL A 553 74.31 -0.07 14.75
C VAL A 553 74.97 -1.40 14.38
N GLU A 554 74.30 -2.26 13.60
CA GLU A 554 74.86 -3.53 13.12
C GLU A 554 76.08 -3.34 12.19
N LEU A 555 76.15 -2.22 11.47
CA LEU A 555 77.29 -1.83 10.61
C LEU A 555 78.51 -1.28 11.38
N VAL A 556 78.40 -1.11 12.70
CA VAL A 556 79.50 -0.66 13.57
C VAL A 556 80.36 -1.86 13.96
N ALA A 557 81.69 -1.67 14.00
CA ALA A 557 82.63 -2.70 14.45
C ALA A 557 82.40 -3.06 15.92
N ASP A 558 82.67 -4.32 16.28
CA ASP A 558 82.46 -4.80 17.65
C ASP A 558 83.40 -4.11 18.64
N GLY A 559 82.85 -3.62 19.75
CA GLY A 559 83.57 -2.83 20.75
C GLY A 559 82.63 -2.09 21.69
N ALA A 560 83.21 -1.33 22.64
CA ALA A 560 82.46 -0.66 23.71
C ALA A 560 81.38 0.32 23.19
N ASP A 561 81.64 1.02 22.08
CA ASP A 561 80.67 1.93 21.45
C ASP A 561 79.44 1.20 20.90
N LYS A 562 79.62 0.06 20.22
CA LYS A 562 78.50 -0.75 19.70
C LYS A 562 77.67 -1.32 20.85
N SER A 563 78.32 -1.80 21.92
CA SER A 563 77.63 -2.29 23.12
C SER A 563 76.78 -1.21 23.80
N ALA A 564 77.27 0.04 23.89
CA ALA A 564 76.50 1.16 24.43
C ALA A 564 75.28 1.50 23.56
N LEU A 565 75.43 1.50 22.24
CA LEU A 565 74.33 1.77 21.30
C LEU A 565 73.26 0.67 21.32
N VAL A 566 73.66 -0.60 21.50
CA VAL A 566 72.72 -1.72 21.65
C VAL A 566 71.92 -1.60 22.96
N ALA A 567 72.55 -1.17 24.06
CA ALA A 567 71.85 -0.93 25.33
C ALA A 567 70.83 0.22 25.19
N ASP A 568 71.17 1.28 24.46
CA ASP A 568 70.24 2.37 24.16
C ASP A 568 69.08 1.91 23.27
N LEU A 569 69.31 1.05 22.27
CA LEU A 569 68.23 0.47 21.46
C LEU A 569 67.29 -0.40 22.31
N GLN A 570 67.82 -1.16 23.27
CA GLN A 570 66.99 -1.93 24.19
C GLN A 570 66.15 -1.03 25.11
N LEU A 571 66.71 0.07 25.59
CA LEU A 571 65.97 1.07 26.36
C LEU A 571 64.87 1.73 25.52
N ALA A 572 65.17 2.08 24.26
CA ALA A 572 64.17 2.63 23.34
C ALA A 572 63.03 1.63 23.08
N GLN A 573 63.35 0.35 22.89
CA GLN A 573 62.37 -0.72 22.72
C GLN A 573 61.47 -0.87 23.96
N GLN A 574 62.06 -0.83 25.17
CA GLN A 574 61.29 -0.91 26.42
C GLN A 574 60.34 0.27 26.59
N LEU A 575 60.79 1.48 26.27
CA LEU A 575 59.95 2.68 26.33
C LEU A 575 58.81 2.64 25.28
N LEU A 576 59.08 2.12 24.08
CA LEU A 576 58.04 1.96 23.05
C LEU A 576 56.99 0.93 23.48
N THR A 577 57.41 -0.21 24.01
CA THR A 577 56.49 -1.23 24.55
C THR A 577 55.63 -0.66 25.68
N ALA A 578 56.22 0.06 26.64
CA ALA A 578 55.47 0.70 27.72
C ALA A 578 54.47 1.76 27.21
N GLN A 579 54.85 2.53 26.17
CA GLN A 579 53.97 3.52 25.54
C GLN A 579 52.78 2.84 24.84
N LEU A 580 53.02 1.74 24.12
CA LEU A 580 51.96 0.98 23.44
C LEU A 580 50.99 0.31 24.43
N GLU A 581 51.50 -0.25 25.53
CA GLU A 581 50.67 -0.83 26.60
C GLU A 581 49.79 0.24 27.28
N ALA A 582 50.34 1.44 27.53
CA ALA A 582 49.57 2.55 28.09
C ALA A 582 48.47 3.05 27.14
N ILE A 583 48.75 3.13 25.83
CA ILE A 583 47.75 3.48 24.80
C ILE A 583 46.65 2.42 24.73
N ALA A 584 47.02 1.14 24.71
CA ALA A 584 46.06 0.04 24.68
C ALA A 584 45.16 0.01 25.93
N ALA A 585 45.71 0.28 27.11
CA ALA A 585 44.94 0.39 28.35
C ALA A 585 43.94 1.55 28.30
N LEU A 586 44.35 2.72 27.80
CA LEU A 586 43.48 3.88 27.63
C LEU A 586 42.36 3.60 26.62
N GLN A 587 42.68 3.01 25.48
CA GLN A 587 41.69 2.66 24.45
C GLN A 587 40.67 1.64 24.98
N ALA A 588 41.14 0.55 25.60
CA ALA A 588 40.26 -0.47 26.16
C ALA A 588 39.33 0.09 27.27
N ALA A 589 39.81 1.07 28.04
CA ALA A 589 39.01 1.77 29.04
C ALA A 589 37.99 2.72 28.39
N ALA A 590 38.39 3.49 27.37
CA ALA A 590 37.51 4.40 26.65
C ALA A 590 36.38 3.66 25.91
N GLU A 591 36.71 2.56 25.22
CA GLU A 591 35.72 1.68 24.57
C GLU A 591 34.74 1.09 25.57
N ALA A 592 35.22 0.60 26.71
CA ALA A 592 34.36 0.04 27.75
C ALA A 592 33.43 1.10 28.36
N VAL A 593 33.92 2.30 28.62
CA VAL A 593 33.12 3.41 29.17
C VAL A 593 32.11 3.93 28.14
N ASN A 594 32.51 4.15 26.90
CA ASN A 594 31.59 4.58 25.82
C ASN A 594 30.57 3.49 25.47
N GLY A 595 30.93 2.22 25.70
CA GLY A 595 30.03 1.08 25.61
C GLY A 595 28.86 1.12 26.59
N LEU A 596 28.92 1.94 27.65
CA LEU A 596 27.84 2.10 28.62
C LEU A 596 26.74 3.07 28.17
N PHE A 597 27.03 3.97 27.22
CA PHE A 597 26.14 5.10 26.87
C PHE A 597 25.59 5.00 25.45
N THR A 598 24.41 5.56 25.22
CA THR A 598 23.74 5.64 23.90
C THR A 598 24.45 6.57 22.93
N ASP A 599 25.09 7.61 23.46
CA ASP A 599 25.68 8.71 22.72
C ASP A 599 26.91 9.28 23.43
N SER A 600 27.63 10.16 22.73
CA SER A 600 28.86 10.79 23.21
C SER A 600 28.63 11.78 24.36
N THR A 601 27.41 12.30 24.53
CA THR A 601 27.02 13.27 25.56
C THR A 601 26.77 12.64 26.93
N LYS A 602 26.68 11.29 26.98
CA LYS A 602 26.55 10.49 28.21
C LYS A 602 25.29 10.86 29.03
N THR A 603 24.21 11.19 28.34
CA THR A 603 22.93 11.55 28.95
C THR A 603 22.02 10.36 29.23
N ALA A 604 22.26 9.21 28.58
CA ALA A 604 21.50 7.98 28.79
C ALA A 604 22.38 6.72 28.67
N LEU A 605 22.02 5.68 29.42
CA LEU A 605 22.67 4.37 29.35
C LEU A 605 22.14 3.55 28.18
N LYS A 606 23.02 2.74 27.57
CA LYS A 606 22.62 1.71 26.60
C LYS A 606 21.71 0.67 27.25
N ALA A 607 20.77 0.14 26.47
CA ALA A 607 19.86 -0.90 26.93
C ALA A 607 20.63 -2.14 27.41
N GLY A 608 20.28 -2.65 28.60
CA GLY A 608 20.90 -3.83 29.22
C GLY A 608 22.18 -3.55 30.01
N VAL A 609 22.61 -2.30 30.13
CA VAL A 609 23.73 -1.93 31.03
C VAL A 609 23.29 -2.08 32.48
N ASP A 610 23.99 -2.94 33.22
CA ASP A 610 23.78 -3.21 34.64
C ASP A 610 25.00 -2.82 35.49
N GLN A 611 24.94 -3.04 36.80
CA GLN A 611 26.04 -2.72 37.70
C GLN A 611 27.33 -3.50 37.35
N ALA A 612 27.20 -4.73 36.84
CA ALA A 612 28.34 -5.55 36.48
C ALA A 612 29.10 -4.98 35.26
N ALA A 613 28.36 -4.45 34.28
CA ALA A 613 28.95 -3.76 33.13
C ALA A 613 29.73 -2.48 33.56
N ILE A 614 29.16 -1.70 34.50
CA ILE A 614 29.83 -0.51 35.02
C ILE A 614 31.09 -0.87 35.82
N ASP A 615 31.03 -1.90 36.66
CA ASP A 615 32.18 -2.39 37.43
C ASP A 615 33.31 -2.91 36.52
N ALA A 616 32.96 -3.60 35.43
CA ALA A 616 33.92 -4.06 34.43
C ALA A 616 34.60 -2.90 33.69
N ALA A 617 33.85 -1.86 33.33
CA ALA A 617 34.43 -0.65 32.74
C ALA A 617 35.34 0.09 33.73
N LYS A 618 34.91 0.22 34.99
CA LYS A 618 35.70 0.81 36.08
C LYS A 618 37.02 0.08 36.30
N ALA A 619 37.01 -1.26 36.28
CA ALA A 619 38.23 -2.06 36.43
C ALA A 619 39.26 -1.75 35.33
N LYS A 620 38.82 -1.53 34.09
CA LYS A 620 39.70 -1.12 32.98
C LYS A 620 40.21 0.31 33.14
N VAL A 621 39.38 1.23 33.62
CA VAL A 621 39.79 2.63 33.90
C VAL A 621 40.90 2.69 34.97
N GLU A 622 40.90 1.80 35.96
CA GLU A 622 41.97 1.77 36.97
C GLU A 622 43.33 1.33 36.42
N LEU A 623 43.38 0.64 35.27
CA LEU A 623 44.62 0.27 34.58
C LEU A 623 45.24 1.42 33.77
N VAL A 624 44.50 2.52 33.55
CA VAL A 624 45.00 3.71 32.83
C VAL A 624 45.96 4.49 33.73
N ALA A 625 47.02 5.03 33.14
CA ALA A 625 47.97 5.91 33.84
C ALA A 625 47.28 7.17 34.39
N ASP A 626 47.78 7.71 35.50
CA ASP A 626 47.18 8.88 36.14
C ASP A 626 47.33 10.13 35.27
N GLY A 627 46.21 10.85 35.07
CA GLY A 627 46.16 12.02 34.20
C GLY A 627 44.74 12.52 33.96
N ALA A 628 44.60 13.48 33.03
CA ALA A 628 43.32 14.07 32.67
C ALA A 628 42.35 13.03 32.08
N ASP A 629 42.85 12.10 31.26
CA ASP A 629 42.02 11.08 30.61
C ASP A 629 41.40 10.10 31.61
N LYS A 630 42.21 9.57 32.55
CA LYS A 630 41.70 8.73 33.64
C LYS A 630 40.67 9.48 34.49
N SER A 631 40.88 10.77 34.76
CA SER A 631 39.95 11.60 35.52
C SER A 631 38.62 11.79 34.77
N ALA A 632 38.67 12.02 33.46
CA ALA A 632 37.48 12.13 32.62
C ALA A 632 36.69 10.81 32.55
N LEU A 633 37.39 9.68 32.41
CA LEU A 633 36.78 8.35 32.41
C LEU A 633 36.14 8.01 33.76
N LYS A 634 36.78 8.36 34.89
CA LYS A 634 36.18 8.19 36.23
C LYS A 634 34.89 9.00 36.39
N LYS A 635 34.88 10.25 35.91
CA LYS A 635 33.67 11.09 35.93
C LYS A 635 32.55 10.50 35.06
N ALA A 636 32.90 9.91 33.92
CA ALA A 636 31.92 9.18 33.10
C ALA A 636 31.37 7.94 33.83
N ILE A 637 32.20 7.19 34.55
CA ILE A 637 31.71 6.09 35.41
C ILE A 637 30.75 6.60 36.49
N GLU A 638 31.02 7.75 37.12
CA GLU A 638 30.11 8.36 38.09
C GLU A 638 28.76 8.74 37.46
N ILE A 639 28.77 9.30 36.24
CA ILE A 639 27.54 9.60 35.47
C ILE A 639 26.77 8.31 35.16
N ALA A 640 27.46 7.24 34.74
CA ALA A 640 26.81 5.95 34.49
C ALA A 640 26.16 5.40 35.77
N GLN A 641 26.85 5.52 36.91
CA GLN A 641 26.38 5.07 38.21
C GLN A 641 25.13 5.86 38.65
N ASP A 642 25.13 7.18 38.43
CA ASP A 642 23.99 8.06 38.74
C ASP A 642 22.78 7.74 37.85
N LEU A 643 22.98 7.62 36.53
CA LEU A 643 21.94 7.24 35.59
C LEU A 643 21.36 5.84 35.89
N LEU A 644 22.21 4.87 36.27
CA LEU A 644 21.75 3.54 36.66
C LEU A 644 20.89 3.60 37.94
N SER A 645 21.24 4.48 38.88
CA SER A 645 20.46 4.68 40.11
C SER A 645 19.11 5.38 39.87
N GLN A 646 18.94 6.05 38.71
CA GLN A 646 17.70 6.67 38.28
C GLN A 646 16.75 5.70 37.55
N ILE A 647 17.22 4.51 37.15
CA ILE A 647 16.36 3.50 36.52
C ILE A 647 15.36 2.96 37.55
N VAL A 648 14.07 3.15 37.27
CA VAL A 648 12.99 2.68 38.14
C VAL A 648 12.73 1.20 37.85
N ALA A 649 12.45 0.42 38.90
CA ALA A 649 12.03 -0.97 38.72
C ALA A 649 10.69 -1.00 37.96
N ALA A 650 10.61 -1.79 36.88
CA ALA A 650 9.34 -2.01 36.19
C ALA A 650 8.32 -2.68 37.13
N PRO A 651 7.02 -2.38 36.99
CA PRO A 651 5.99 -3.04 37.77
C PRO A 651 5.95 -4.53 37.46
N THR A 652 5.61 -5.34 38.47
CA THR A 652 5.42 -6.78 38.26
C THR A 652 4.19 -7.01 37.39
N LEU A 653 4.38 -7.72 36.29
CA LEU A 653 3.34 -8.01 35.31
C LEU A 653 2.78 -9.42 35.52
N THR A 654 1.46 -9.57 35.37
CA THR A 654 0.80 -10.85 35.18
C THR A 654 0.15 -10.89 33.81
N GLY A 655 0.46 -11.93 33.03
CA GLY A 655 0.00 -12.07 31.65
C GLY A 655 -1.09 -13.12 31.48
N THR A 656 -2.02 -12.84 30.58
CA THR A 656 -3.07 -13.76 30.15
C THR A 656 -3.25 -13.64 28.64
N ALA A 657 -3.58 -14.73 27.96
CA ALA A 657 -3.97 -14.72 26.55
C ALA A 657 -5.49 -14.94 26.45
N PRO A 658 -6.31 -13.88 26.41
CA PRO A 658 -7.76 -14.03 26.25
C PRO A 658 -8.17 -14.73 24.94
N ASN A 659 -7.34 -14.64 23.89
CA ASN A 659 -7.46 -15.41 22.65
C ASN A 659 -6.08 -15.54 21.98
N VAL A 660 -6.02 -16.23 20.84
CA VAL A 660 -4.75 -16.50 20.13
C VAL A 660 -4.12 -15.26 19.47
N GLU A 661 -4.84 -14.16 19.36
CA GLU A 661 -4.40 -12.92 18.70
C GLU A 661 -4.19 -11.76 19.68
N THR A 662 -4.53 -11.93 20.96
CA THR A 662 -4.49 -10.86 21.96
C THR A 662 -3.85 -11.35 23.25
N VAL A 663 -2.88 -10.58 23.76
CA VAL A 663 -2.29 -10.79 25.09
C VAL A 663 -2.59 -9.61 25.97
N ARG A 664 -2.96 -9.88 27.23
CA ARG A 664 -3.27 -8.88 28.24
C ARG A 664 -2.28 -9.02 29.39
N PHE A 665 -1.63 -7.92 29.73
CA PHE A 665 -0.82 -7.80 30.95
C PHE A 665 -1.50 -6.86 31.94
N THR A 666 -1.59 -7.30 33.20
CA THR A 666 -2.11 -6.52 34.32
C THR A 666 -1.01 -6.27 35.36
N PHE A 667 -1.07 -5.09 35.99
CA PHE A 667 -0.05 -4.63 36.94
C PHE A 667 -0.62 -3.57 37.90
N SER A 668 0.09 -3.29 38.99
CA SER A 668 -0.25 -2.14 39.86
C SER A 668 0.03 -0.86 39.08
N ASP A 669 -0.99 0.00 38.93
CA ASP A 669 -0.93 1.11 37.97
C ASP A 669 0.27 2.05 38.21
N ASP A 670 1.19 2.06 37.25
CA ASP A 670 2.23 3.05 37.05
C ASP A 670 2.01 3.64 35.65
N ALA A 671 1.41 4.83 35.61
CA ALA A 671 1.09 5.50 34.36
C ALA A 671 2.34 5.93 33.59
N ALA A 672 3.40 6.34 34.29
CA ALA A 672 4.65 6.77 33.68
C ALA A 672 5.36 5.58 33.03
N TRP A 673 5.38 4.42 33.67
CA TRP A 673 5.92 3.20 33.06
C TRP A 673 5.18 2.84 31.77
N ARG A 674 3.84 2.83 31.83
CA ARG A 674 3.00 2.45 30.69
C ARG A 674 3.18 3.36 29.49
N ASP A 675 3.23 4.67 29.71
CA ASP A 675 3.32 5.65 28.63
C ASP A 675 4.71 5.64 27.98
N ASN A 676 5.76 5.28 28.72
CA ASN A 676 7.14 5.17 28.25
C ASN A 676 7.50 3.81 27.63
N ILE A 677 6.56 2.88 27.43
CA ILE A 677 6.85 1.61 26.72
C ILE A 677 7.34 1.91 25.30
N THR A 678 8.55 1.47 24.96
CA THR A 678 9.19 1.69 23.65
C THR A 678 9.24 0.45 22.79
N GLY A 679 9.13 -0.75 23.38
CA GLY A 679 9.10 -1.99 22.60
C GLY A 679 8.53 -3.18 23.37
N VAL A 680 7.85 -4.07 22.63
CA VAL A 680 7.47 -5.38 23.12
C VAL A 680 7.96 -6.46 22.16
N TYR A 681 8.67 -7.45 22.68
CA TYR A 681 9.28 -8.52 21.89
C TYR A 681 8.75 -9.87 22.33
N LEU A 682 8.38 -10.71 21.36
CA LEU A 682 7.88 -12.06 21.58
C LEU A 682 9.02 -13.07 21.35
N ASN A 683 9.25 -13.97 22.32
CA ASN A 683 10.15 -15.11 22.22
C ASN A 683 11.58 -14.79 21.73
N GLY A 684 12.11 -13.61 22.07
CA GLY A 684 13.47 -13.20 21.70
C GLY A 684 13.62 -12.74 20.24
N ASN A 685 12.52 -12.48 19.53
CA ASN A 685 12.56 -11.91 18.18
C ASN A 685 13.28 -10.55 18.18
N SER A 686 14.03 -10.27 17.11
CA SER A 686 14.80 -9.03 16.95
C SER A 686 13.94 -7.82 16.56
N VAL A 687 12.75 -8.04 16.01
CA VAL A 687 11.81 -6.99 15.60
C VAL A 687 10.72 -6.84 16.67
N PRO A 688 10.51 -5.63 17.23
CA PRO A 688 9.45 -5.40 18.20
C PRO A 688 8.08 -5.44 17.53
N ILE A 689 7.06 -5.84 18.30
CA ILE A 689 5.66 -5.65 17.94
C ILE A 689 5.42 -4.15 17.78
N HIS A 690 4.86 -3.75 16.63
CA HIS A 690 4.66 -2.35 16.28
C HIS A 690 3.88 -1.60 17.39
N PRO A 691 4.29 -0.37 17.79
CA PRO A 691 3.69 0.35 18.93
C PRO A 691 2.18 0.56 18.82
N SER A 692 1.63 0.75 17.62
CA SER A 692 0.18 0.89 17.40
C SER A 692 -0.64 -0.34 17.80
N ARG A 693 0.01 -1.49 18.01
CA ARG A 693 -0.62 -2.74 18.45
C ARG A 693 -0.66 -2.90 19.97
N VAL A 694 -0.08 -1.96 20.73
CA VAL A 694 -0.10 -1.96 22.19
C VAL A 694 -1.11 -0.92 22.69
N ASN A 695 -2.26 -1.37 23.18
CA ASN A 695 -3.27 -0.53 23.79
C ASN A 695 -2.91 -0.21 25.25
N ARG A 696 -2.77 1.08 25.53
CA ARG A 696 -2.34 1.65 26.83
C ARG A 696 -3.43 2.49 27.51
N SER A 697 -4.65 2.49 26.99
CA SER A 697 -5.73 3.38 27.44
C SER A 697 -6.30 3.06 28.82
N THR A 698 -5.98 1.89 29.40
CA THR A 698 -6.57 1.41 30.66
C THR A 698 -5.54 1.44 31.79
N ALA A 699 -5.88 2.07 32.92
CA ALA A 699 -5.05 2.05 34.13
C ALA A 699 -4.77 0.60 34.60
N GLY A 700 -3.51 0.32 34.95
CA GLY A 700 -3.04 -0.99 35.41
C GLY A 700 -3.10 -2.11 34.37
N ARG A 701 -3.30 -1.80 33.08
CA ARG A 701 -3.45 -2.80 32.03
C ARG A 701 -2.88 -2.35 30.69
N ILE A 702 -2.19 -3.27 30.02
CA ILE A 702 -1.86 -3.13 28.59
C ILE A 702 -2.38 -4.35 27.81
N GLU A 703 -2.86 -4.12 26.59
CA GLU A 703 -3.31 -5.17 25.67
C GLU A 703 -2.52 -5.12 24.37
N ILE A 704 -2.06 -6.27 23.89
CA ILE A 704 -1.21 -6.41 22.72
C ILE A 704 -1.94 -7.21 21.66
N ASN A 705 -2.14 -6.60 20.49
CA ASN A 705 -2.70 -7.26 19.32
C ASN A 705 -1.58 -7.86 18.46
N LEU A 706 -1.63 -9.18 18.21
CA LEU A 706 -0.59 -9.91 17.48
C LEU A 706 -0.83 -9.96 15.96
N SER A 707 -2.03 -9.56 15.49
CA SER A 707 -2.39 -9.34 14.08
C SER A 707 -1.89 -10.44 13.13
N GLY A 708 -2.21 -11.71 13.42
CA GLY A 708 -1.87 -12.87 12.59
C GLY A 708 -0.65 -13.69 13.05
N ALA A 709 0.15 -13.21 14.00
CA ALA A 709 1.09 -14.06 14.72
C ALA A 709 0.35 -14.82 15.82
N SER A 710 -0.30 -15.94 15.46
CA SER A 710 -1.04 -16.75 16.44
C SER A 710 -0.10 -17.30 17.51
N LEU A 711 -0.45 -17.13 18.78
CA LEU A 711 0.25 -17.85 19.85
C LEU A 711 -0.03 -19.33 19.73
N THR A 712 1.04 -20.12 19.60
CA THR A 712 0.95 -21.57 19.68
C THR A 712 0.68 -22.01 21.12
N PRO A 713 0.13 -23.21 21.34
CA PRO A 713 0.11 -23.78 22.69
C PRO A 713 1.53 -23.89 23.26
N GLY A 714 1.73 -23.46 24.50
CA GLY A 714 3.01 -23.51 25.20
C GLY A 714 3.40 -22.19 25.88
N ASN A 715 4.65 -22.14 26.35
CA ASN A 715 5.19 -20.99 27.05
C ASN A 715 5.70 -19.93 26.07
N HIS A 716 5.22 -18.71 26.24
CA HIS A 716 5.65 -17.54 25.48
C HIS A 716 6.24 -16.51 26.42
N GLN A 717 7.40 -15.97 26.06
CA GLN A 717 8.06 -14.91 26.80
C GLN A 717 7.86 -13.58 26.09
N PHE A 718 7.45 -12.57 26.84
CA PHE A 718 7.34 -11.20 26.38
C PHE A 718 8.36 -10.36 27.12
N LEU A 719 9.28 -9.77 26.36
CA LEU A 719 10.19 -8.74 26.86
C LEU A 719 9.56 -7.38 26.59
N ILE A 720 9.30 -6.62 27.65
CA ILE A 720 8.75 -5.26 27.57
C ILE A 720 9.83 -4.28 27.99
N LYS A 721 10.10 -3.31 27.11
CA LYS A 721 11.06 -2.23 27.33
C LYS A 721 10.32 -0.92 27.47
N ALA A 722 10.72 -0.13 28.46
CA ALA A 722 10.18 1.20 28.70
C ALA A 722 11.32 2.16 29.09
N ASP A 723 11.32 3.36 28.51
CA ASP A 723 12.36 4.35 28.76
C ASP A 723 12.34 4.79 30.23
N GLY A 724 13.51 4.76 30.88
CA GLY A 724 13.65 5.09 32.31
C GLY A 724 13.33 3.94 33.28
N TYR A 725 12.99 2.75 32.78
CA TYR A 725 12.64 1.58 33.59
C TYR A 725 13.46 0.35 33.22
N ALA A 726 13.62 -0.56 34.18
CA ALA A 726 14.27 -1.85 33.94
C ALA A 726 13.46 -2.71 32.94
N ASP A 727 14.16 -3.40 32.03
CA ASP A 727 13.56 -4.38 31.13
C ASP A 727 12.81 -5.46 31.93
N THR A 728 11.57 -5.76 31.56
CA THR A 728 10.76 -6.77 32.25
C THR A 728 10.39 -7.91 31.31
N VAL A 729 10.57 -9.14 31.80
CA VAL A 729 10.18 -10.35 31.07
C VAL A 729 9.01 -10.99 31.79
N VAL A 730 7.93 -11.20 31.06
CA VAL A 730 6.74 -11.88 31.54
C VAL A 730 6.49 -13.12 30.69
N ALA A 731 6.34 -14.26 31.34
CA ALA A 731 5.96 -15.51 30.69
C ALA A 731 4.44 -15.67 30.75
N ILE A 732 3.85 -16.10 29.65
CA ILE A 732 2.47 -16.58 29.59
C ILE A 732 2.47 -18.02 29.10
N GLU A 733 1.62 -18.84 29.68
CA GLU A 733 1.36 -20.19 29.19
C GLU A 733 0.03 -20.17 28.41
N VAL A 734 0.08 -20.56 27.15
CA VAL A 734 -1.09 -20.66 26.28
C VAL A 734 -1.50 -22.12 26.23
N ALA A 735 -2.69 -22.42 26.75
CA ALA A 735 -3.23 -23.78 26.74
C ALA A 735 -3.53 -24.24 25.29
N ALA A 736 -3.41 -25.54 25.03
CA ALA A 736 -3.84 -26.10 23.75
C ALA A 736 -5.35 -25.88 23.56
N PRO A 737 -5.81 -25.49 22.36
CA PRO A 737 -7.23 -25.34 22.10
C PRO A 737 -7.93 -26.68 22.33
N LEU A 738 -9.08 -26.63 22.97
CA LEU A 738 -9.93 -27.79 23.20
C LEU A 738 -10.39 -28.36 21.85
N THR A 739 -10.58 -29.67 21.77
CA THR A 739 -11.07 -30.32 20.56
C THR A 739 -12.53 -29.94 20.34
N ALA A 740 -12.85 -29.29 19.23
CA ALA A 740 -14.24 -29.06 18.86
C ALA A 740 -14.95 -30.39 18.59
N PRO A 741 -16.26 -30.48 18.90
CA PRO A 741 -17.02 -31.69 18.64
C PRO A 741 -17.20 -31.91 17.13
N THR A 742 -17.26 -33.17 16.73
CA THR A 742 -17.55 -33.56 15.34
C THR A 742 -18.98 -33.17 14.99
N LEU A 743 -19.16 -32.47 13.87
CA LEU A 743 -20.45 -31.97 13.41
C LEU A 743 -21.06 -32.89 12.36
N THR A 744 -22.35 -33.17 12.50
CA THR A 744 -23.15 -33.82 11.45
C THR A 744 -24.15 -32.81 10.91
N GLY A 745 -24.03 -32.46 9.63
CA GLY A 745 -24.84 -31.44 8.99
C GLY A 745 -26.12 -31.98 8.37
N SER A 746 -27.18 -31.18 8.42
CA SER A 746 -28.45 -31.41 7.71
C SER A 746 -29.08 -30.07 7.31
N ALA A 747 -29.82 -30.03 6.21
CA ALA A 747 -30.60 -28.87 5.78
C ALA A 747 -32.09 -29.21 5.93
N PRO A 748 -32.71 -28.96 7.10
CA PRO A 748 -34.12 -29.31 7.34
C PRO A 748 -35.10 -28.57 6.42
N ASN A 749 -34.72 -27.42 5.88
CA ASN A 749 -35.49 -26.63 4.91
C ASN A 749 -34.54 -25.73 4.09
N VAL A 750 -35.08 -24.94 3.17
CA VAL A 750 -34.29 -24.14 2.20
C VAL A 750 -33.53 -22.96 2.82
N ASP A 751 -33.88 -22.52 4.02
CA ASP A 751 -33.34 -21.33 4.67
C ASP A 751 -32.66 -21.59 6.01
N THR A 752 -32.65 -22.84 6.49
CA THR A 752 -32.03 -23.23 7.76
C THR A 752 -31.10 -24.42 7.58
N VAL A 753 -29.92 -24.28 8.16
CA VAL A 753 -28.89 -25.32 8.27
C VAL A 753 -28.80 -25.77 9.72
N ARG A 754 -28.78 -27.08 9.97
CA ARG A 754 -28.69 -27.65 11.31
C ARG A 754 -27.47 -28.55 11.42
N PHE A 755 -26.63 -28.31 12.42
CA PHE A 755 -25.57 -29.24 12.83
C PHE A 755 -25.89 -29.89 14.17
N THR A 756 -25.74 -31.22 14.23
CA THR A 756 -25.84 -32.00 15.47
C THR A 756 -24.46 -32.51 15.89
N PHE A 757 -24.24 -32.61 17.20
CA PHE A 757 -22.97 -33.00 17.79
C PHE A 757 -23.14 -33.56 19.21
N SER A 758 -22.13 -34.26 19.73
CA SER A 758 -22.10 -34.65 21.15
C SER A 758 -22.01 -33.38 21.99
N ASP A 759 -22.97 -33.18 22.90
CA ASP A 759 -23.14 -31.89 23.56
C ASP A 759 -21.88 -31.45 24.34
N ASP A 760 -21.29 -30.37 23.85
CA ASP A 760 -20.31 -29.56 24.55
C ASP A 760 -20.90 -28.14 24.65
N ALA A 761 -21.47 -27.83 25.81
CA ALA A 761 -22.12 -26.55 26.06
C ALA A 761 -21.12 -25.39 26.03
N VAL A 762 -19.87 -25.61 26.46
CA VAL A 762 -18.84 -24.59 26.49
C VAL A 762 -18.40 -24.26 25.07
N TRP A 763 -18.20 -25.26 24.21
CA TRP A 763 -17.91 -25.05 22.80
C TRP A 763 -19.03 -24.25 22.12
N ARG A 764 -20.29 -24.68 22.31
CA ARG A 764 -21.45 -24.06 21.67
C ARG A 764 -21.60 -22.58 22.06
N ASP A 765 -21.47 -22.27 23.34
CA ASP A 765 -21.65 -20.91 23.84
C ASP A 765 -20.52 -19.97 23.36
N ASN A 766 -19.33 -20.52 23.13
CA ASN A 766 -18.15 -19.77 22.67
C ASN A 766 -18.01 -19.66 21.14
N ILE A 767 -19.00 -20.07 20.33
CA ILE A 767 -18.93 -19.87 18.88
C ILE A 767 -18.85 -18.37 18.55
N THR A 768 -17.81 -17.94 17.85
CA THR A 768 -17.55 -16.54 17.49
C THR A 768 -17.78 -16.25 16.01
N GLY A 769 -17.73 -17.27 15.15
CA GLY A 769 -17.96 -17.08 13.72
C GLY A 769 -18.40 -18.34 13.01
N VAL A 770 -19.27 -18.16 12.00
CA VAL A 770 -19.67 -19.21 11.06
C VAL A 770 -19.46 -18.68 9.65
N TYR A 771 -18.68 -19.38 8.83
CA TYR A 771 -18.32 -18.95 7.48
C TYR A 771 -18.76 -20.00 6.47
N LEU A 772 -19.49 -19.56 5.44
CA LEU A 772 -19.96 -20.42 4.35
C LEU A 772 -18.94 -20.44 3.21
N ASN A 773 -18.51 -21.63 2.78
CA ASN A 773 -17.69 -21.87 1.59
C ASN A 773 -16.41 -20.99 1.48
N GLY A 774 -15.80 -20.63 2.61
CA GLY A 774 -14.57 -19.82 2.63
C GLY A 774 -14.79 -18.32 2.41
N ASN A 775 -16.02 -17.82 2.50
CA ASN A 775 -16.31 -16.39 2.44
C ASN A 775 -15.57 -15.63 3.56
N SER A 776 -15.10 -14.42 3.25
CA SER A 776 -14.36 -13.56 4.19
C SER A 776 -15.23 -12.93 5.28
N LEU A 777 -16.54 -12.79 5.03
CA LEU A 777 -17.50 -12.23 5.99
C LEU A 777 -18.28 -13.35 6.69
N PRO A 778 -18.32 -13.36 8.05
CA PRO A 778 -19.06 -14.36 8.80
C PRO A 778 -20.58 -14.13 8.68
N ILE A 779 -21.34 -15.23 8.79
CA ILE A 779 -22.78 -15.17 9.05
C ILE A 779 -22.97 -14.49 10.40
N HIS A 780 -23.79 -13.44 10.44
CA HIS A 780 -24.00 -12.63 11.63
C HIS A 780 -24.40 -13.50 12.84
N PRO A 781 -23.81 -13.33 14.04
CA PRO A 781 -24.03 -14.20 15.19
C PRO A 781 -25.50 -14.37 15.60
N SER A 782 -26.32 -13.33 15.41
CA SER A 782 -27.77 -13.40 15.69
C SER A 782 -28.54 -14.41 14.85
N ARG A 783 -27.93 -14.97 13.80
CA ARG A 783 -28.52 -15.98 12.92
C ARG A 783 -28.14 -17.40 13.31
N VAL A 784 -27.34 -17.57 14.37
CA VAL A 784 -26.94 -18.88 14.89
C VAL A 784 -27.70 -19.13 16.19
N ASN A 785 -28.71 -20.01 16.13
CA ASN A 785 -29.44 -20.48 17.30
C ASN A 785 -28.64 -21.59 18.00
N ARG A 786 -28.47 -21.43 19.32
CA ARG A 786 -27.65 -22.26 20.20
C ARG A 786 -28.41 -22.75 21.43
N SER A 787 -29.74 -22.57 21.46
CA SER A 787 -30.56 -22.84 22.64
C SER A 787 -30.68 -24.33 23.01
N THR A 788 -30.36 -25.22 22.07
CA THR A 788 -30.63 -26.65 22.17
C THR A 788 -29.33 -27.41 22.38
N ALA A 789 -29.27 -28.24 23.44
CA ALA A 789 -28.12 -29.10 23.71
C ALA A 789 -27.79 -30.00 22.51
N GLY A 790 -26.51 -30.06 22.12
CA GLY A 790 -26.01 -30.84 21.00
C GLY A 790 -26.46 -30.37 19.61
N VAL A 791 -27.06 -29.18 19.50
CA VAL A 791 -27.58 -28.65 18.22
C VAL A 791 -27.23 -27.18 18.04
N ILE A 792 -26.82 -26.82 16.82
CA ILE A 792 -26.81 -25.43 16.35
C ILE A 792 -27.61 -25.32 15.05
N GLU A 793 -28.41 -24.25 14.93
CA GLU A 793 -29.18 -23.94 13.73
C GLU A 793 -28.76 -22.58 13.17
N ILE A 794 -28.50 -22.51 11.87
CA ILE A 794 -28.01 -21.34 11.16
C ILE A 794 -29.08 -20.90 10.16
N ASN A 795 -29.61 -19.70 10.34
CA ASN A 795 -30.60 -19.10 9.45
C ASN A 795 -29.90 -18.32 8.32
N LEU A 796 -30.15 -18.70 7.07
CA LEU A 796 -29.54 -18.11 5.87
C LEU A 796 -30.29 -16.89 5.33
N SER A 797 -31.38 -16.48 5.97
CA SER A 797 -32.14 -15.25 5.68
C SER A 797 -32.62 -15.13 4.22
N GLY A 798 -33.10 -16.24 3.65
CA GLY A 798 -33.62 -16.30 2.28
C GLY A 798 -32.58 -16.57 1.19
N ALA A 799 -31.30 -16.73 1.54
CA ALA A 799 -30.28 -17.25 0.63
C ALA A 799 -30.42 -18.79 0.54
N SER A 800 -31.04 -19.29 -0.53
CA SER A 800 -31.11 -20.73 -0.79
C SER A 800 -29.71 -21.28 -1.09
N LEU A 801 -29.34 -22.38 -0.43
CA LEU A 801 -28.15 -23.13 -0.82
C LEU A 801 -28.38 -23.78 -2.19
N THR A 802 -27.39 -23.69 -3.07
CA THR A 802 -27.40 -24.41 -4.35
C THR A 802 -27.29 -25.92 -4.10
N PRO A 803 -27.74 -26.78 -5.03
CA PRO A 803 -27.43 -28.20 -4.94
C PRO A 803 -25.92 -28.47 -4.88
N GLY A 804 -25.49 -29.36 -3.98
CA GLY A 804 -24.09 -29.75 -3.79
C GLY A 804 -23.60 -29.67 -2.35
N ASN A 805 -22.28 -29.83 -2.18
CA ASN A 805 -21.63 -29.80 -0.87
C ASN A 805 -21.31 -28.38 -0.44
N HIS A 806 -21.75 -28.03 0.75
CA HIS A 806 -21.47 -26.77 1.42
C HIS A 806 -20.66 -27.01 2.68
N GLN A 807 -19.62 -26.21 2.85
CA GLN A 807 -18.76 -26.24 4.03
C GLN A 807 -19.06 -25.03 4.91
N PHE A 808 -19.28 -25.29 6.20
CA PHE A 808 -19.45 -24.30 7.23
C PHE A 808 -18.25 -24.39 8.18
N LEU A 809 -17.35 -23.43 8.08
CA LEU A 809 -16.27 -23.28 9.05
C LEU A 809 -16.85 -22.61 10.31
N ILE A 810 -16.77 -23.30 11.44
CA ILE A 810 -17.26 -22.84 12.73
C ILE A 810 -16.06 -22.60 13.64
N LYS A 811 -15.94 -21.36 14.08
CA LYS A 811 -14.90 -20.91 15.01
C LYS A 811 -15.51 -20.70 16.38
N ALA A 812 -14.85 -21.19 17.43
CA ALA A 812 -15.24 -21.00 18.81
C ALA A 812 -14.03 -20.66 19.67
N ASP A 813 -14.17 -19.67 20.55
CA ASP A 813 -13.09 -19.24 21.42
C ASP A 813 -12.64 -20.37 22.35
N GLY A 814 -11.33 -20.63 22.38
CA GLY A 814 -10.74 -21.71 23.18
C GLY A 814 -10.80 -23.10 22.54
N TYR A 815 -11.34 -23.25 21.32
CA TYR A 815 -11.44 -24.52 20.61
C TYR A 815 -10.78 -24.48 19.23
N ALA A 816 -10.42 -25.67 18.73
CA ALA A 816 -9.96 -25.80 17.35
C ALA A 816 -11.11 -25.53 16.36
N ASP A 817 -10.79 -24.90 15.22
CA ASP A 817 -11.74 -24.68 14.13
C ASP A 817 -12.33 -26.03 13.67
N THR A 818 -13.65 -26.09 13.50
CA THR A 818 -14.34 -27.29 13.01
C THR A 818 -15.13 -26.97 11.75
N VAL A 819 -15.21 -27.94 10.85
CA VAL A 819 -15.93 -27.80 9.58
C VAL A 819 -17.14 -28.72 9.59
N GLY A 820 -18.33 -28.13 9.51
CA GLY A 820 -19.56 -28.84 9.25
C GLY A 820 -19.82 -28.93 7.75
N THR A 821 -20.05 -30.12 7.22
CA THR A 821 -20.43 -30.32 5.81
C THR A 821 -21.91 -30.60 5.68
N ILE A 822 -22.56 -30.00 4.68
CA ILE A 822 -23.95 -30.27 4.30
C ILE A 822 -24.01 -30.56 2.82
N GLU A 823 -24.71 -31.62 2.45
CA GLU A 823 -25.05 -31.92 1.07
C GLU A 823 -26.50 -31.51 0.82
N VAL A 824 -26.71 -30.61 -0.14
CA VAL A 824 -28.04 -30.18 -0.59
C VAL A 824 -28.36 -30.95 -1.86
N ALA A 825 -29.41 -31.77 -1.80
CA ALA A 825 -29.84 -32.57 -2.94
C ALA A 825 -30.34 -31.68 -4.10
N ALA A 826 -30.13 -32.12 -5.35
CA ALA A 826 -30.72 -31.47 -6.51
C ALA A 826 -32.26 -31.53 -6.43
N PRO A 827 -32.97 -30.45 -6.80
CA PRO A 827 -34.42 -30.46 -6.81
C PRO A 827 -34.93 -31.54 -7.77
N LEU A 828 -35.96 -32.27 -7.35
CA LEU A 828 -36.63 -33.27 -8.16
C LEU A 828 -37.27 -32.60 -9.39
N THR A 829 -37.34 -33.30 -10.51
CA THR A 829 -37.99 -32.77 -11.72
C THR A 829 -39.49 -32.70 -11.50
N ALA A 830 -40.08 -31.52 -11.68
CA ALA A 830 -41.53 -31.41 -11.69
C ALA A 830 -42.13 -32.23 -12.85
N PRO A 831 -43.33 -32.81 -12.66
CA PRO A 831 -44.01 -33.53 -13.72
C PRO A 831 -44.42 -32.56 -14.84
N THR A 832 -44.41 -33.04 -16.08
CA THR A 832 -44.91 -32.26 -17.22
C THR A 832 -46.40 -32.02 -17.08
N LEU A 833 -46.79 -30.74 -17.11
CA LEU A 833 -48.19 -30.32 -16.95
C LEU A 833 -48.83 -30.05 -18.31
N MET A 834 -50.06 -30.53 -18.48
CA MET A 834 -50.95 -30.10 -19.57
C MET A 834 -52.10 -29.31 -18.97
N GLY A 835 -52.25 -28.06 -19.38
CA GLY A 835 -53.28 -27.17 -18.86
C GLY A 835 -54.50 -27.05 -19.78
N SER A 836 -55.67 -26.90 -19.17
CA SER A 836 -56.94 -26.61 -19.83
C SER A 836 -57.75 -25.65 -18.98
N ALA A 837 -58.58 -24.82 -19.61
CA ALA A 837 -59.53 -23.94 -18.93
C ALA A 837 -60.96 -24.49 -19.16
N PRO A 838 -61.45 -25.43 -18.33
CA PRO A 838 -62.77 -26.03 -18.52
C PRO A 838 -63.92 -25.02 -18.40
N ASN A 839 -63.71 -23.89 -17.72
CA ASN A 839 -64.64 -22.75 -17.67
C ASN A 839 -63.85 -21.47 -17.36
N VAL A 840 -64.52 -20.33 -17.37
CA VAL A 840 -63.90 -19.00 -17.22
C VAL A 840 -63.24 -18.73 -15.86
N ASP A 841 -63.60 -19.51 -14.83
CA ASP A 841 -63.18 -19.29 -13.45
C ASP A 841 -62.30 -20.43 -12.89
N THR A 842 -62.02 -21.46 -13.70
CA THR A 842 -61.25 -22.64 -13.27
C THR A 842 -60.24 -23.05 -14.33
N VAL A 843 -58.99 -23.23 -13.91
CA VAL A 843 -57.93 -23.84 -14.73
C VAL A 843 -57.59 -25.21 -14.17
N ARG A 844 -57.52 -26.21 -15.03
CA ARG A 844 -57.17 -27.59 -14.67
C ARG A 844 -55.85 -27.97 -15.32
N PHE A 845 -54.90 -28.45 -14.51
CA PHE A 845 -53.67 -29.07 -14.99
C PHE A 845 -53.69 -30.57 -14.72
N THR A 846 -53.38 -31.36 -15.75
CA THR A 846 -53.22 -32.81 -15.66
C THR A 846 -51.76 -33.22 -15.86
N PHE A 847 -51.31 -34.23 -15.12
CA PHE A 847 -49.93 -34.73 -15.14
C PHE A 847 -49.87 -36.21 -14.74
N SER A 848 -48.75 -36.88 -15.06
CA SER A 848 -48.45 -38.21 -14.50
C SER A 848 -48.31 -38.10 -12.99
N ASP A 849 -49.12 -38.86 -12.25
CA ASP A 849 -49.28 -38.63 -10.81
C ASP A 849 -47.96 -38.72 -10.04
N ASP A 850 -47.53 -37.57 -9.49
CA ASP A 850 -46.53 -37.45 -8.44
C ASP A 850 -47.22 -36.81 -7.24
N ALA A 851 -47.62 -37.66 -6.29
CA ALA A 851 -48.32 -37.23 -5.09
C ALA A 851 -47.45 -36.32 -4.20
N VAL A 852 -46.13 -36.58 -4.17
CA VAL A 852 -45.18 -35.80 -3.35
C VAL A 852 -45.01 -34.41 -3.94
N TRP A 853 -44.88 -34.28 -5.26
CA TRP A 853 -44.85 -32.98 -5.93
C TRP A 853 -46.12 -32.19 -5.66
N ARG A 854 -47.29 -32.82 -5.86
CA ARG A 854 -48.59 -32.17 -5.69
C ARG A 854 -48.79 -31.63 -4.27
N ASP A 855 -48.47 -32.44 -3.26
CA ASP A 855 -48.67 -32.07 -1.87
C ASP A 855 -47.71 -30.94 -1.44
N ASN A 856 -46.53 -30.86 -2.05
CA ASN A 856 -45.51 -29.82 -1.78
C ASN A 856 -45.66 -28.54 -2.59
N ILE A 857 -46.72 -28.35 -3.41
CA ILE A 857 -46.93 -27.07 -4.11
C ILE A 857 -47.05 -25.92 -3.11
N THR A 858 -46.16 -24.94 -3.19
CA THR A 858 -46.10 -23.77 -2.30
C THR A 858 -46.59 -22.49 -2.94
N GLY A 859 -46.66 -22.42 -4.27
CA GLY A 859 -47.25 -21.26 -4.95
C GLY A 859 -47.61 -21.51 -6.40
N VAL A 860 -48.66 -20.85 -6.87
CA VAL A 860 -48.99 -20.77 -8.30
C VAL A 860 -49.07 -19.31 -8.70
N TYR A 861 -48.31 -18.92 -9.72
CA TYR A 861 -48.20 -17.55 -10.19
C TYR A 861 -48.72 -17.46 -11.62
N LEU A 862 -49.55 -16.45 -11.89
CA LEU A 862 -50.13 -16.19 -13.20
C LEU A 862 -49.39 -15.02 -13.86
N ASN A 863 -48.92 -15.21 -15.10
CA ASN A 863 -48.33 -14.17 -15.95
C ASN A 863 -47.21 -13.33 -15.28
N GLY A 864 -46.37 -13.96 -14.45
CA GLY A 864 -45.24 -13.29 -13.80
C GLY A 864 -45.62 -12.38 -12.63
N ASN A 865 -46.86 -12.45 -12.14
CA ASN A 865 -47.28 -11.70 -10.95
C ASN A 865 -46.40 -12.07 -9.73
N SER A 866 -46.09 -11.07 -8.90
CA SER A 866 -45.24 -11.22 -7.71
C SER A 866 -45.95 -11.91 -6.54
N LEU A 867 -47.28 -11.91 -6.51
CA LEU A 867 -48.09 -12.56 -5.48
C LEU A 867 -48.68 -13.87 -6.02
N PRO A 868 -48.54 -14.99 -5.29
CA PRO A 868 -49.13 -16.26 -5.70
C PRO A 868 -50.64 -16.24 -5.53
N ILE A 869 -51.34 -17.03 -6.36
CA ILE A 869 -52.72 -17.43 -6.14
C ILE A 869 -52.79 -18.14 -4.78
N HIS A 870 -53.69 -17.66 -3.92
CA HIS A 870 -53.81 -18.15 -2.55
C HIS A 870 -53.97 -19.69 -2.53
N PRO A 871 -53.23 -20.43 -1.67
CA PRO A 871 -53.22 -21.90 -1.69
C PRO A 871 -54.60 -22.56 -1.54
N SER A 872 -55.53 -21.93 -0.82
CA SER A 872 -56.91 -22.43 -0.67
C SER A 872 -57.69 -22.49 -1.99
N ARG A 873 -57.20 -21.87 -3.06
CA ARG A 873 -57.79 -21.88 -4.39
C ARG A 873 -57.23 -22.98 -5.30
N VAL A 874 -56.25 -23.75 -4.81
CA VAL A 874 -55.65 -24.87 -5.53
C VAL A 874 -56.19 -26.17 -4.95
N ASN A 875 -57.10 -26.82 -5.68
CA ASN A 875 -57.58 -28.15 -5.34
C ASN A 875 -56.58 -29.21 -5.81
N ARG A 876 -56.22 -30.11 -4.89
CA ARG A 876 -55.20 -31.15 -5.04
C ARG A 876 -55.72 -32.55 -4.69
N SER A 877 -57.03 -32.71 -4.53
CA SER A 877 -57.64 -33.94 -4.01
C SER A 877 -57.56 -35.13 -4.96
N THR A 878 -57.25 -34.90 -6.24
CA THR A 878 -57.36 -35.88 -7.31
C THR A 878 -55.98 -36.25 -7.82
N ALA A 879 -55.67 -37.54 -7.86
CA ALA A 879 -54.40 -38.04 -8.41
C ALA A 879 -54.20 -37.55 -9.86
N GLY A 880 -53.00 -37.04 -10.16
CA GLY A 880 -52.61 -36.51 -11.46
C GLY A 880 -53.32 -35.22 -11.89
N VAL A 881 -54.06 -34.55 -10.99
CA VAL A 881 -54.83 -33.34 -11.32
C VAL A 881 -54.66 -32.26 -10.25
N ILE A 882 -54.44 -31.02 -10.68
CA ILE A 882 -54.65 -29.83 -9.85
C ILE A 882 -55.65 -28.89 -10.55
N GLU A 883 -56.58 -28.34 -9.77
CA GLU A 883 -57.55 -27.35 -10.26
C GLU A 883 -57.38 -26.04 -9.52
N ILE A 884 -57.36 -24.93 -10.25
CA ILE A 884 -57.13 -23.59 -9.73
C ILE A 884 -58.38 -22.77 -9.95
N ASN A 885 -59.00 -22.33 -8.86
CA ASN A 885 -60.12 -21.41 -8.88
C ASN A 885 -59.61 -19.97 -8.95
N LEU A 886 -59.94 -19.26 -10.04
CA LEU A 886 -59.50 -17.87 -10.28
C LEU A 886 -60.42 -16.82 -9.65
N SER A 887 -61.56 -17.22 -9.07
CA SER A 887 -62.47 -16.40 -8.26
C SER A 887 -62.87 -15.07 -8.92
N GLY A 888 -63.27 -15.12 -10.20
CA GLY A 888 -63.74 -13.96 -10.96
C GLY A 888 -62.68 -13.18 -11.74
N ALA A 889 -61.39 -13.59 -11.67
CA ALA A 889 -60.39 -13.16 -12.63
C ALA A 889 -60.58 -13.96 -13.92
N SER A 890 -61.48 -13.52 -14.80
CA SER A 890 -61.68 -14.18 -16.09
C SER A 890 -60.39 -14.11 -16.90
N LEU A 891 -59.92 -15.26 -17.37
CA LEU A 891 -58.80 -15.29 -18.31
C LEU A 891 -59.26 -14.65 -19.62
N THR A 892 -58.51 -13.66 -20.09
CA THR A 892 -58.72 -13.07 -21.41
C THR A 892 -58.37 -14.07 -22.50
N PRO A 893 -58.91 -13.95 -23.71
CA PRO A 893 -58.41 -14.74 -24.84
C PRO A 893 -56.91 -14.52 -25.05
N GLY A 894 -56.15 -15.61 -25.23
CA GLY A 894 -54.70 -15.58 -25.43
C GLY A 894 -53.93 -16.55 -24.54
N ASN A 895 -52.60 -16.41 -24.57
CA ASN A 895 -51.68 -17.27 -23.82
C ASN A 895 -51.53 -16.77 -22.39
N HIS A 896 -51.71 -17.68 -21.44
CA HIS A 896 -51.50 -17.44 -20.02
C HIS A 896 -50.46 -18.42 -19.48
N GLN A 897 -49.40 -17.88 -18.88
CA GLN A 897 -48.34 -18.69 -18.30
C GLN A 897 -48.59 -18.87 -16.81
N PHE A 898 -48.56 -20.11 -16.36
CA PHE A 898 -48.62 -20.49 -14.96
C PHE A 898 -47.27 -21.03 -14.54
N LEU A 899 -46.72 -20.44 -13.48
CA LEU A 899 -45.53 -20.91 -12.78
C LEU A 899 -45.99 -21.58 -11.48
N ILE A 900 -45.74 -22.88 -11.35
CA ILE A 900 -46.09 -23.67 -10.17
C ILE A 900 -44.80 -24.04 -9.46
N LYS A 901 -44.67 -23.59 -8.21
CA LYS A 901 -43.54 -23.88 -7.33
C LYS A 901 -43.94 -24.95 -6.33
N ALA A 902 -43.07 -25.93 -6.14
CA ALA A 902 -43.24 -26.96 -5.13
C ALA A 902 -41.93 -27.19 -4.39
N ASP A 903 -42.00 -27.31 -3.07
CA ASP A 903 -40.81 -27.48 -2.23
C ASP A 903 -40.10 -28.80 -2.59
N GLY A 904 -38.79 -28.71 -2.82
CA GLY A 904 -37.97 -29.86 -3.23
C GLY A 904 -38.03 -30.19 -4.73
N TYR A 905 -38.74 -29.41 -5.55
CA TYR A 905 -38.86 -29.63 -6.98
C TYR A 905 -38.48 -28.39 -7.81
N ALA A 906 -38.09 -28.63 -9.06
CA ALA A 906 -37.88 -27.55 -10.03
C ALA A 906 -39.21 -26.84 -10.36
N ASP A 907 -39.14 -25.56 -10.66
CA ASP A 907 -40.29 -24.74 -11.06
C ASP A 907 -40.97 -25.33 -12.31
N ALA A 908 -42.27 -25.59 -12.23
CA ALA A 908 -43.07 -26.09 -13.36
C ALA A 908 -43.73 -24.92 -14.07
N VAL A 909 -43.40 -24.73 -15.35
CA VAL A 909 -43.99 -23.68 -16.17
C VAL A 909 -44.90 -24.31 -17.22
N VAL A 910 -46.15 -23.86 -17.26
CA VAL A 910 -47.15 -24.32 -18.23
C VAL A 910 -47.89 -23.13 -18.83
N THR A 911 -47.98 -23.11 -20.16
CA THR A 911 -48.75 -22.11 -20.88
C THR A 911 -50.06 -22.72 -21.32
N ILE A 912 -51.17 -22.05 -21.03
CA ILE A 912 -52.50 -22.40 -21.57
C ILE A 912 -52.94 -21.34 -22.57
N GLU A 913 -53.60 -21.77 -23.63
CA GLU A 913 -54.24 -20.87 -24.59
C GLU A 913 -55.75 -20.85 -24.31
N VAL A 914 -56.30 -19.65 -24.10
CA VAL A 914 -57.73 -19.43 -23.94
C VAL A 914 -58.29 -18.91 -25.27
N ALA A 915 -59.19 -19.68 -25.88
CA ALA A 915 -59.78 -19.32 -27.16
C ALA A 915 -60.70 -18.08 -27.04
N ALA A 916 -60.77 -17.28 -28.10
CA ALA A 916 -61.71 -16.16 -28.17
C ALA A 916 -63.17 -16.67 -28.17
N PRO A 917 -64.10 -16.00 -27.48
CA PRO A 917 -65.51 -16.41 -27.48
C PRO A 917 -66.09 -16.31 -28.90
N LEU A 918 -66.85 -17.32 -29.30
CA LEU A 918 -67.53 -17.40 -30.58
C LEU A 918 -68.58 -16.27 -30.70
N THR A 919 -68.89 -15.82 -31.91
CA THR A 919 -69.93 -14.80 -32.12
C THR A 919 -71.30 -15.41 -31.94
N ALA A 920 -72.14 -14.84 -31.08
CA ALA A 920 -73.53 -15.24 -30.99
C ALA A 920 -74.28 -14.96 -32.30
N PRO A 921 -75.26 -15.79 -32.67
CA PRO A 921 -76.07 -15.55 -33.84
C PRO A 921 -76.96 -14.31 -33.66
N THR A 922 -77.20 -13.58 -34.74
CA THR A 922 -78.11 -12.42 -34.72
C THR A 922 -79.54 -12.91 -34.47
N LEU A 923 -80.18 -12.35 -33.45
CA LEU A 923 -81.51 -12.76 -33.02
C LEU A 923 -82.59 -11.83 -33.58
N THR A 924 -83.65 -12.40 -34.13
CA THR A 924 -84.88 -11.67 -34.47
C THR A 924 -85.99 -12.10 -33.54
N GLY A 925 -86.48 -11.18 -32.71
CA GLY A 925 -87.45 -11.47 -31.67
C GLY A 925 -88.90 -11.14 -32.07
N SER A 926 -89.84 -11.93 -31.58
CA SER A 926 -91.27 -11.64 -31.61
C SER A 926 -91.92 -12.12 -30.31
N ALA A 927 -93.03 -11.51 -29.91
CA ALA A 927 -93.75 -11.87 -28.69
C ALA A 927 -95.17 -12.28 -29.05
N PRO A 928 -95.44 -13.58 -29.28
CA PRO A 928 -96.77 -14.06 -29.66
C PRO A 928 -97.86 -13.83 -28.60
N ASN A 929 -97.49 -13.61 -27.33
CA ASN A 929 -98.39 -13.17 -26.26
C ASN A 929 -97.58 -12.54 -25.11
N VAL A 930 -98.28 -12.01 -24.10
CA VAL A 930 -97.70 -11.30 -22.94
C VAL A 930 -96.65 -12.10 -22.16
N ASP A 931 -96.74 -13.43 -22.19
CA ASP A 931 -95.97 -14.33 -21.30
C ASP A 931 -94.97 -15.22 -22.07
N THR A 932 -94.88 -15.09 -23.39
CA THR A 932 -93.96 -15.88 -24.22
C THR A 932 -93.28 -15.02 -25.27
N VAL A 933 -91.96 -15.12 -25.32
CA VAL A 933 -91.11 -14.50 -26.33
C VAL A 933 -90.45 -15.56 -27.18
N GLN A 934 -90.31 -15.32 -28.48
CA GLN A 934 -89.61 -16.19 -29.40
C GLN A 934 -88.49 -15.44 -30.11
N PHE A 935 -87.31 -16.04 -30.19
CA PHE A 935 -86.20 -15.53 -31.01
C PHE A 935 -85.86 -16.55 -32.09
N THR A 936 -85.80 -16.09 -33.34
CA THR A 936 -85.32 -16.86 -34.48
C THR A 936 -83.93 -16.39 -34.92
N PHE A 937 -83.11 -17.33 -35.41
CA PHE A 937 -81.73 -17.10 -35.79
C PHE A 937 -81.22 -18.19 -36.75
N THR A 938 -80.12 -17.92 -37.47
CA THR A 938 -79.42 -18.96 -38.24
C THR A 938 -78.93 -20.03 -37.28
N ASP A 939 -79.35 -21.28 -37.49
CA ASP A 939 -79.18 -22.34 -36.50
C ASP A 939 -77.70 -22.54 -36.10
N ASP A 940 -77.40 -22.21 -34.85
CA ASP A 940 -76.19 -22.62 -34.12
C ASP A 940 -76.65 -23.44 -32.91
N ALA A 941 -76.59 -24.77 -33.08
CA ALA A 941 -77.02 -25.69 -32.04
C ALA A 941 -76.14 -25.60 -30.78
N VAL A 942 -74.84 -25.34 -30.96
CA VAL A 942 -73.88 -25.24 -29.85
C VAL A 942 -74.15 -23.98 -29.03
N TRP A 943 -74.39 -22.83 -29.68
CA TRP A 943 -74.80 -21.61 -28.99
C TRP A 943 -76.08 -21.81 -28.20
N ARG A 944 -77.10 -22.40 -28.82
CA ARG A 944 -78.42 -22.58 -28.23
C ARG A 944 -78.37 -23.48 -27.00
N ASP A 945 -77.63 -24.59 -27.09
CA ASP A 945 -77.51 -25.55 -25.99
C ASP A 945 -76.70 -24.99 -24.82
N ASN A 946 -75.76 -24.07 -25.08
CA ASN A 946 -74.93 -23.42 -24.07
C ASN A 946 -75.52 -22.13 -23.47
N ILE A 947 -76.78 -21.75 -23.75
CA ILE A 947 -77.40 -20.58 -23.11
C ILE A 947 -77.43 -20.77 -21.58
N THR A 948 -76.78 -19.88 -20.84
CA THR A 948 -76.67 -19.93 -19.37
C THR A 948 -77.51 -18.87 -18.67
N GLY A 949 -77.96 -17.82 -19.36
CA GLY A 949 -78.87 -16.85 -18.78
C GLY A 949 -79.55 -15.96 -19.81
N VAL A 950 -80.78 -15.55 -19.50
CA VAL A 950 -81.49 -14.53 -20.27
C VAL A 950 -81.95 -13.41 -19.36
N TYR A 951 -81.59 -12.18 -19.66
CA TYR A 951 -81.88 -11.01 -18.83
C TYR A 951 -82.79 -10.06 -19.60
N LEU A 952 -83.87 -9.63 -18.96
CA LEU A 952 -84.84 -8.70 -19.50
C LEU A 952 -84.56 -7.28 -18.95
N ASN A 953 -84.42 -6.29 -19.84
CA ASN A 953 -84.27 -4.87 -19.52
C ASN A 953 -83.16 -4.56 -18.50
N GLY A 954 -82.06 -5.32 -18.52
CA GLY A 954 -80.93 -5.11 -17.61
C GLY A 954 -81.17 -5.54 -16.16
N ASN A 955 -82.23 -6.32 -15.88
CA ASN A 955 -82.44 -6.90 -14.56
C ASN A 955 -81.25 -7.75 -14.12
N SER A 956 -80.89 -7.71 -12.84
CA SER A 956 -79.75 -8.45 -12.28
C SER A 956 -80.01 -9.95 -12.09
N VAL A 957 -81.28 -10.37 -12.05
CA VAL A 957 -81.68 -11.77 -11.91
C VAL A 957 -82.09 -12.31 -13.29
N PRO A 958 -81.40 -13.36 -13.80
CA PRO A 958 -81.75 -13.95 -15.09
C PRO A 958 -83.07 -14.72 -15.00
N ILE A 959 -83.79 -14.75 -16.13
CA ILE A 959 -84.82 -15.76 -16.39
C ILE A 959 -84.12 -17.11 -16.36
N HIS A 960 -84.60 -18.00 -15.48
CA HIS A 960 -83.99 -19.30 -15.26
C HIS A 960 -83.90 -20.11 -16.57
N PRO A 961 -82.76 -20.75 -16.89
CA PRO A 961 -82.54 -21.46 -18.16
C PRO A 961 -83.58 -22.51 -18.51
N SER A 962 -84.20 -23.16 -17.51
CA SER A 962 -85.29 -24.13 -17.72
C SER A 962 -86.54 -23.54 -18.39
N ARG A 963 -86.67 -22.22 -18.42
CA ARG A 963 -87.78 -21.49 -19.06
C ARG A 963 -87.49 -21.13 -20.51
N VAL A 964 -86.30 -21.50 -21.00
CA VAL A 964 -85.90 -21.35 -22.41
C VAL A 964 -86.07 -22.69 -23.10
N ASN A 965 -87.09 -22.81 -23.95
CA ASN A 965 -87.26 -23.94 -24.84
C ASN A 965 -86.28 -23.82 -26.03
N ARG A 966 -85.43 -24.84 -26.17
CA ARG A 966 -84.34 -24.93 -27.15
C ARG A 966 -84.52 -26.07 -28.16
N SER A 967 -85.69 -26.72 -28.15
CA SER A 967 -85.94 -27.94 -28.94
C SER A 967 -86.04 -27.72 -30.44
N THR A 968 -86.22 -26.49 -30.90
CA THR A 968 -86.39 -26.16 -32.32
C THR A 968 -85.10 -25.59 -32.90
N ALA A 969 -84.62 -26.15 -34.01
CA ALA A 969 -83.48 -25.60 -34.74
C ALA A 969 -83.77 -24.14 -35.17
N GLY A 970 -82.79 -23.26 -34.97
CA GLY A 970 -82.89 -21.83 -35.32
C GLY A 970 -83.92 -21.03 -34.52
N ARG A 971 -84.46 -21.56 -33.41
CA ARG A 971 -85.44 -20.86 -32.58
C ARG A 971 -85.32 -21.21 -31.11
N ILE A 972 -85.44 -20.18 -30.26
CA ILE A 972 -85.68 -20.35 -28.82
C ILE A 972 -86.99 -19.69 -28.41
N GLU A 973 -87.70 -20.28 -27.47
CA GLU A 973 -88.90 -19.69 -26.87
C GLU A 973 -88.69 -19.52 -25.36
N ILE A 974 -89.00 -18.34 -24.83
CA ILE A 974 -88.77 -17.97 -23.44
C ILE A 974 -90.12 -17.73 -22.78
N ASN A 975 -90.42 -18.53 -21.76
CA ASN A 975 -91.60 -18.34 -20.94
C ASN A 975 -91.30 -17.31 -19.83
N LEU A 976 -92.07 -16.22 -19.79
CA LEU A 976 -91.93 -15.09 -18.86
C LEU A 976 -92.73 -15.23 -17.55
N SER A 977 -93.57 -16.27 -17.42
CA SER A 977 -94.15 -16.79 -16.15
C SER A 977 -94.55 -15.71 -15.13
N GLY A 978 -95.31 -14.70 -15.56
CA GLY A 978 -95.82 -13.62 -14.71
C GLY A 978 -95.07 -12.28 -14.81
N ALA A 979 -93.95 -12.21 -15.52
CA ALA A 979 -93.35 -10.95 -15.96
C ALA A 979 -93.95 -10.57 -17.33
N SER A 980 -95.21 -10.15 -17.35
CA SER A 980 -95.89 -9.81 -18.60
C SER A 980 -95.20 -8.63 -19.27
N LEU A 981 -94.98 -8.72 -20.59
CA LEU A 981 -94.46 -7.59 -21.37
C LEU A 981 -95.47 -6.43 -21.34
N THR A 982 -94.97 -5.24 -21.04
CA THR A 982 -95.73 -3.99 -21.19
C THR A 982 -95.64 -3.52 -22.65
N PRO A 983 -96.58 -2.71 -23.16
CA PRO A 983 -96.43 -2.14 -24.49
C PRO A 983 -95.13 -1.32 -24.60
N GLY A 984 -94.29 -1.62 -25.59
CA GLY A 984 -93.02 -0.91 -25.81
C GLY A 984 -91.81 -1.80 -26.11
N ASN A 985 -90.62 -1.20 -26.02
CA ASN A 985 -89.35 -1.87 -26.35
C ASN A 985 -88.80 -2.62 -25.14
N HIS A 986 -88.48 -3.90 -25.34
CA HIS A 986 -87.89 -4.77 -24.34
C HIS A 986 -86.58 -5.35 -24.87
N GLN A 987 -85.50 -5.13 -24.13
CA GLN A 987 -84.18 -5.65 -24.45
C GLN A 987 -83.95 -6.98 -23.73
N PHE A 988 -83.50 -7.97 -24.49
CA PHE A 988 -83.09 -9.27 -24.00
C PHE A 988 -81.59 -9.43 -24.22
N LEU A 989 -80.87 -9.68 -23.13
CA LEU A 989 -79.47 -10.08 -23.15
C LEU A 989 -79.42 -11.60 -22.92
N ILE A 990 -78.93 -12.35 -23.90
CA ILE A 990 -78.80 -13.80 -23.84
C ILE A 990 -77.32 -14.14 -23.75
N LYS A 991 -76.95 -14.75 -22.62
CA LYS A 991 -75.59 -15.24 -22.37
C LYS A 991 -75.53 -16.72 -22.68
N ALA A 992 -74.49 -17.12 -23.40
CA ALA A 992 -74.19 -18.51 -23.67
C ALA A 992 -72.70 -18.78 -23.43
N ASP A 993 -72.38 -19.87 -22.76
CA ASP A 993 -71.00 -20.21 -22.43
C ASP A 993 -70.19 -20.44 -23.71
N GLY A 994 -69.02 -19.80 -23.78
CA GLY A 994 -68.15 -19.84 -24.97
C GLY A 994 -68.53 -18.87 -26.10
N TYR A 995 -69.56 -18.03 -25.91
CA TYR A 995 -70.00 -17.06 -26.91
C TYR A 995 -70.04 -15.63 -26.37
N LYS A 996 -69.96 -14.64 -27.27
CA LYS A 996 -70.29 -13.24 -26.96
C LYS A 996 -71.77 -13.11 -26.61
N ASP A 997 -72.09 -12.17 -25.73
CA ASP A 997 -73.48 -11.88 -25.35
C ASP A 997 -74.33 -11.51 -26.59
N ALA A 998 -75.49 -12.16 -26.74
CA ALA A 998 -76.46 -11.84 -27.79
C ALA A 998 -77.47 -10.83 -27.25
N ILE A 999 -77.68 -9.74 -27.98
CA ILE A 999 -78.66 -8.72 -27.61
C ILE A 999 -79.76 -8.69 -28.65
N ALA A 1000 -81.01 -8.78 -28.19
CA ALA A 1000 -82.18 -8.66 -29.03
C ALA A 1000 -83.14 -7.65 -28.43
N VAL A 1001 -83.80 -6.86 -29.29
CA VAL A 1001 -84.85 -5.93 -28.86
C VAL A 1001 -86.16 -6.39 -29.49
N ILE A 1002 -87.19 -6.52 -28.66
CA ILE A 1002 -88.56 -6.83 -29.09
C ILE A 1002 -89.42 -5.63 -28.83
N VAL A 1003 -90.32 -5.35 -29.78
CA VAL A 1003 -91.42 -4.41 -29.59
C VAL A 1003 -92.67 -5.24 -29.31
N TYR A 1004 -93.28 -5.06 -28.15
CA TYR A 1004 -94.52 -5.74 -27.75
C TYR A 1004 -95.72 -4.81 -27.83
#